data_AF-A0A010RW38-F1
#
_entry.id   AF-A0A010RW38-F1
#
_cell.length_a   1.000
_cell.length_b   1.000
_cell.length_c   1.000
_cell.angle_alpha   90.00
_cell.angle_beta   90.00
_cell.angle_gamma   90.00
#
_symmetry.space_group_name_H-M   'P 1'
#
loop_
_entity.id
_entity.type
_entity.pdbx_description
1 polymer ?
#
loop_
_entity_poly.entity_id
_entity_poly.type
_entity_poly.pdbx_seq_one_letter_code
_entity_poly.pdbx_strand_id
1 'polypeptide(L)'
;MDSEKSGMLPPYSAADLPPPSGPRHSHYHKRWLRPRRSMKLIVGCLAFIAFAQWKQISILPSREPSSSLSAERLQQDLATCAKLRHKPQDPIGLGREKNARFVDGQRPTLIRNATIWVGEAVEGTSPEDARAGKGYSWITADVLIDYGLIQKVEADISLDSLPKDTQIWDAKGRQLTSGIIDMHSHAGVGALPELVGNQDVNEMSNDITPYVRSIDGLNPLDPQIQVIKSGGVTTSLVLPGSGNNMGGEAFVIKHAVGKPDGRTELSAEDMLADPDRNWRYMKMACGENAKRVYGKVGHSPFSRLGESWEFRHAFEQAAKLVQEQDDWCAAADKFGVESQSSYLPQDLKWESLSAALRGQVHINTHCYTIPDLEAFVDHTNEFKFPVRAFHHAHQTFLVPEILKRVWGGRPPASALFADNMYYKSESYIGSEYAGKILWENGLTPVYVSDNPVLNAQHVLFEAAKAYRYGLPYHAALSGVTSAPAELLGLGQRIGKIKPGFDADIAVWDSDPLSVGAAPVQVWIDGAAQFSDPFELDKPLDGPISPDPKLANTTEDTTDLKEVVFTGVSNVWLSGEEASTANGETVNVVFSNGDIKCIGACTEDVEAAKSSSKKVVDLKNGHITETFTAFGSLIGLNEIDNEADTDNGRNPTGFSRGLDGLVLDNKKLHIAKKYGVTKAISAPKFTGGLTHSGTSVGFNTDAKHSLEKGAVWAEDVAVHRTLTLAAKRGDNPSISDAIGKLRHTLLEAVATNDTGSDPFSEAAYLKKVVNGELPLVLTVHSADTIVAALRVKATVEEALAAKSQSKESPKLRVSIIGGAESHLVAPELAAAGVGVLLAPFQSYSYTWDQRRSLTGAPLTNGTAIDTLLDAGVVTAIGLEEDWLIRDLGLLAGIAQKNGNGRLSEKKALDLVSSNVYKILGIEETQSKKARHFAVYEGSPLEIDGRIRAVGSGRETVSVFVINWITRRKLRTSSPTMTRAAAICVAHGGGPMPVLGDPGHASITASLQKRVPKILKLNTPDAPRAIVVVTAHWSEGAPTISSGERHDLYYDYGGFPREAYSLKYPAPGSPSIANELKQALEKEGLSPVMNSRRGWDHGVFIPLLLIHPAADIPVIQLSVLASEDPEEHFRMGRALSALRDTNVAVVGSGFASLHNMGKLRSLMMGDPSTAKRIGTQVNEWNKELTGAALLEKREDRVKALSNWRKFSHSYEMHPRYGAEHFMPLLVCAGAANDEVGREYNDDFLGADIKTYYWGDVRV
;
A
#
# COMPACT_ATOMS: atom_id res chain seq x y z
N MET A 1 -11.01 -23.98 -52.90
CA MET A 1 -10.13 -24.04 -54.09
C MET A 1 -8.72 -24.27 -53.60
N ASP A 2 -8.02 -25.12 -54.32
CA ASP A 2 -6.73 -25.73 -54.00
C ASP A 2 -5.57 -24.73 -54.31
N SER A 3 -4.27 -24.98 -54.09
CA SER A 3 -3.53 -26.24 -53.90
C SER A 3 -2.09 -26.00 -53.39
N GLU A 4 -1.54 -26.93 -52.56
CA GLU A 4 -0.11 -27.35 -52.48
C GLU A 4 0.98 -26.28 -52.12
N LYS A 5 2.18 -26.56 -51.55
CA LYS A 5 2.97 -27.73 -51.05
C LYS A 5 4.04 -27.14 -50.06
N SER A 6 4.76 -27.83 -49.16
CA SER A 6 4.90 -29.24 -48.73
C SER A 6 4.67 -29.32 -47.18
N GLY A 7 5.13 -30.24 -46.32
CA GLY A 7 6.00 -31.44 -46.32
C GLY A 7 7.37 -31.17 -45.65
N MET A 8 7.86 -31.89 -44.62
CA MET A 8 7.51 -33.20 -43.99
C MET A 8 8.02 -33.24 -42.51
N LEU A 9 7.58 -34.06 -41.53
CA LEU A 9 6.48 -35.07 -41.49
C LEU A 9 5.74 -35.24 -40.11
N PRO A 10 6.25 -35.89 -39.01
CA PRO A 10 5.37 -36.69 -38.12
C PRO A 10 5.52 -36.59 -36.56
N PRO A 11 4.42 -36.70 -35.77
CA PRO A 11 4.39 -36.98 -34.31
C PRO A 11 3.91 -38.43 -33.97
N TYR A 12 3.89 -38.84 -32.68
CA TYR A 12 3.35 -40.16 -32.23
C TYR A 12 2.70 -40.19 -30.84
N SER A 13 1.83 -41.20 -30.61
CA SER A 13 1.06 -41.55 -29.40
C SER A 13 0.80 -43.08 -29.36
N ALA A 14 0.13 -43.74 -28.39
CA ALA A 14 -0.69 -43.29 -27.25
C ALA A 14 -0.47 -44.12 -25.94
N ALA A 15 -1.47 -44.85 -25.41
CA ALA A 15 -1.51 -45.33 -24.02
C ALA A 15 -2.07 -46.77 -23.80
N ASP A 16 -1.90 -47.24 -22.54
CA ASP A 16 -2.63 -48.28 -21.75
C ASP A 16 -2.57 -49.82 -22.02
N LEU A 17 -2.01 -50.55 -21.02
CA LEU A 17 -2.50 -51.73 -20.22
C LEU A 17 -3.32 -52.91 -20.85
N PRO A 18 -3.50 -54.10 -20.20
CA PRO A 18 -2.67 -55.02 -19.36
C PRO A 18 -2.86 -56.54 -19.79
N PRO A 19 -2.88 -57.63 -18.94
CA PRO A 19 -1.91 -58.21 -17.98
C PRO A 19 -1.27 -59.62 -18.39
N PRO A 20 -1.37 -60.81 -17.71
CA PRO A 20 -0.15 -61.48 -17.17
C PRO A 20 0.08 -63.03 -17.31
N SER A 21 1.29 -63.48 -16.88
CA SER A 21 1.67 -64.76 -16.21
C SER A 21 2.18 -66.04 -16.98
N GLY A 22 3.18 -66.74 -16.41
CA GLY A 22 3.70 -68.08 -16.83
C GLY A 22 5.09 -68.47 -16.20
N PRO A 23 5.43 -69.74 -15.83
CA PRO A 23 6.49 -70.01 -14.81
C PRO A 23 7.56 -71.14 -15.04
N ARG A 24 8.50 -71.29 -14.07
CA ARG A 24 9.45 -72.43 -13.74
C ARG A 24 10.91 -72.35 -14.29
N HIS A 25 12.00 -72.86 -13.67
CA HIS A 25 12.28 -73.56 -12.37
C HIS A 25 13.80 -73.57 -11.98
N SER A 26 14.17 -73.50 -10.67
CA SER A 26 15.27 -74.21 -9.93
C SER A 26 16.78 -74.14 -10.39
N HIS A 27 17.86 -74.23 -9.57
CA HIS A 27 18.13 -74.33 -8.10
C HIS A 27 19.66 -74.18 -7.75
N TYR A 28 19.99 -74.10 -6.45
CA TYR A 28 21.25 -74.49 -5.72
C TYR A 28 22.41 -73.51 -5.36
N HIS A 29 23.04 -73.82 -4.21
CA HIS A 29 24.07 -73.09 -3.43
C HIS A 29 25.53 -73.38 -3.92
N LYS A 30 26.67 -72.87 -3.40
CA LYS A 30 27.09 -72.58 -1.99
C LYS A 30 28.40 -71.74 -1.92
N ARG A 31 28.96 -71.53 -0.71
CA ARG A 31 30.13 -70.67 -0.39
C ARG A 31 31.45 -71.47 -0.20
N TRP A 32 32.58 -70.73 -0.30
CA TRP A 32 33.80 -70.76 0.57
C TRP A 32 35.18 -71.28 0.06
N LEU A 33 36.19 -70.42 0.31
CA LEU A 33 37.64 -70.60 0.56
C LEU A 33 38.74 -70.89 -0.51
N ARG A 34 39.90 -70.27 -0.18
CA ARG A 34 41.31 -70.35 -0.64
C ARG A 34 42.05 -71.51 0.09
N PRO A 35 43.32 -71.93 -0.20
CA PRO A 35 44.51 -71.13 -0.63
C PRO A 35 45.40 -71.88 -1.68
N ARG A 36 46.73 -71.71 -1.88
CA ARG A 36 47.91 -70.97 -1.31
C ARG A 36 48.72 -70.35 -2.50
N ARG A 37 49.54 -69.30 -2.35
CA ARG A 37 51.01 -69.26 -2.04
C ARG A 37 51.84 -70.34 -2.79
N SER A 38 53.02 -70.07 -3.40
CA SER A 38 54.01 -69.01 -3.09
C SER A 38 54.93 -68.56 -4.26
N MET A 39 54.46 -68.45 -5.52
CA MET A 39 55.35 -68.21 -6.68
C MET A 39 55.08 -66.95 -7.53
N LYS A 40 54.15 -66.05 -7.14
CA LYS A 40 53.78 -64.85 -7.92
C LYS A 40 54.40 -63.53 -7.42
N LEU A 41 55.11 -63.52 -6.28
CA LEU A 41 55.64 -62.29 -5.67
C LEU A 41 56.87 -61.73 -6.38
N ILE A 42 57.81 -62.57 -6.81
CA ILE A 42 59.08 -62.11 -7.44
C ILE A 42 58.82 -61.50 -8.82
N VAL A 43 58.00 -62.16 -9.65
CA VAL A 43 57.57 -61.62 -10.95
C VAL A 43 56.77 -60.32 -10.78
N GLY A 44 55.91 -60.25 -9.75
CA GLY A 44 55.16 -59.05 -9.40
C GLY A 44 56.06 -57.86 -9.07
N CYS A 45 57.10 -58.04 -8.26
CA CYS A 45 58.04 -56.97 -7.91
C CYS A 45 58.85 -56.48 -9.12
N LEU A 46 59.34 -57.38 -9.99
CA LEU A 46 60.08 -56.97 -11.19
C LEU A 46 59.19 -56.26 -12.21
N ALA A 47 57.96 -56.75 -12.43
CA ALA A 47 56.97 -56.06 -13.26
C ALA A 47 56.57 -54.69 -12.68
N PHE A 48 56.46 -54.56 -11.35
CA PHE A 48 56.17 -53.29 -10.68
C PHE A 48 57.33 -52.30 -10.80
N ILE A 49 58.59 -52.73 -10.66
CA ILE A 49 59.77 -51.87 -10.85
C ILE A 49 59.88 -51.41 -12.31
N ALA A 50 59.69 -52.31 -13.27
CA ALA A 50 59.68 -51.95 -14.69
C ALA A 50 58.54 -50.98 -15.03
N PHE A 51 57.33 -51.21 -14.51
CA PHE A 51 56.18 -50.30 -14.68
C PHE A 51 56.40 -48.94 -13.99
N ALA A 52 57.02 -48.91 -12.80
CA ALA A 52 57.34 -47.69 -12.08
C ALA A 52 58.40 -46.85 -12.81
N GLN A 53 59.48 -47.48 -13.30
CA GLN A 53 60.49 -46.77 -14.08
C GLN A 53 59.99 -46.35 -15.47
N TRP A 54 59.15 -47.17 -16.13
CA TRP A 54 58.47 -46.73 -17.34
C TRP A 54 57.58 -45.51 -17.08
N LYS A 55 56.80 -45.50 -15.99
CA LYS A 55 56.04 -44.29 -15.57
C LYS A 55 56.93 -43.10 -15.21
N GLN A 56 58.11 -43.29 -14.63
CA GLN A 56 59.02 -42.16 -14.33
C GLN A 56 59.66 -41.59 -15.60
N ILE A 57 60.07 -42.44 -16.56
CA ILE A 57 60.70 -42.02 -17.81
C ILE A 57 59.67 -41.42 -18.80
N SER A 58 58.41 -41.87 -18.74
CA SER A 58 57.30 -41.28 -19.51
C SER A 58 56.73 -39.97 -18.94
N ILE A 59 57.36 -39.38 -17.91
CA ILE A 59 57.02 -38.03 -17.40
C ILE A 59 58.22 -37.10 -17.60
N LEU A 60 58.58 -36.90 -18.88
CA LEU A 60 59.09 -35.61 -19.33
C LEU A 60 57.90 -34.85 -19.92
N PRO A 61 57.39 -33.79 -19.28
CA PRO A 61 56.29 -33.01 -19.83
C PRO A 61 56.79 -32.22 -21.04
N SER A 62 56.46 -32.71 -22.23
CA SER A 62 56.50 -31.91 -23.46
C SER A 62 55.55 -30.73 -23.29
N ARG A 63 56.10 -29.54 -22.99
CA ARG A 63 55.39 -28.26 -23.02
C ARG A 63 55.08 -27.87 -24.46
N GLU A 64 54.14 -28.58 -25.07
CA GLU A 64 53.28 -27.96 -26.08
C GLU A 64 52.13 -27.26 -25.33
N PRO A 65 51.74 -26.04 -25.74
CA PRO A 65 50.64 -25.33 -25.11
C PRO A 65 49.33 -26.09 -25.38
N SER A 66 48.72 -26.65 -24.34
CA SER A 66 47.52 -27.52 -24.45
C SER A 66 46.22 -26.74 -24.68
N SER A 67 46.30 -25.56 -25.28
CA SER A 67 45.20 -24.62 -25.49
C SER A 67 45.28 -24.02 -26.88
N SER A 68 44.19 -24.12 -27.64
CA SER A 68 43.96 -23.41 -28.89
C SER A 68 43.32 -22.04 -28.67
N LEU A 69 43.20 -21.60 -27.42
CA LEU A 69 42.58 -20.34 -27.02
C LEU A 69 43.63 -19.22 -26.95
N SER A 70 43.19 -17.97 -27.10
CA SER A 70 44.07 -16.81 -26.94
C SER A 70 44.42 -16.62 -25.46
N ALA A 71 45.70 -16.73 -25.12
CA ALA A 71 46.22 -16.43 -23.79
C ALA A 71 45.88 -15.00 -23.34
N GLU A 72 45.86 -14.02 -24.26
CA GLU A 72 45.44 -12.65 -23.95
C GLU A 72 43.97 -12.60 -23.51
N ARG A 73 43.07 -13.28 -24.24
CA ARG A 73 41.64 -13.35 -23.86
C ARG A 73 41.44 -14.10 -22.55
N LEU A 74 42.19 -15.18 -22.32
CA LEU A 74 42.19 -15.90 -21.05
C LEU A 74 42.60 -14.99 -19.88
N GLN A 75 43.63 -14.15 -20.03
CA GLN A 75 44.01 -13.16 -19.00
C GLN A 75 42.92 -12.07 -18.81
N GLN A 76 42.23 -11.64 -19.87
CA GLN A 76 41.07 -10.73 -19.77
C GLN A 76 39.88 -11.38 -19.03
N ASP A 77 39.64 -12.66 -19.26
CA ASP A 77 38.63 -13.46 -18.55
C ASP A 77 38.98 -13.61 -17.07
N LEU A 78 40.25 -13.91 -16.73
CA LEU A 78 40.72 -13.95 -15.34
C LEU A 78 40.60 -12.58 -14.64
N ALA A 79 40.88 -11.48 -15.33
CA ALA A 79 40.63 -10.14 -14.80
C ALA A 79 39.12 -9.86 -14.60
N THR A 80 38.25 -10.49 -15.39
CA THR A 80 36.79 -10.40 -15.24
C THR A 80 36.29 -11.18 -14.01
N CYS A 81 36.93 -12.31 -13.65
CA CYS A 81 36.65 -13.01 -12.38
C CYS A 81 36.80 -12.12 -11.14
N ALA A 82 37.73 -11.15 -11.15
CA ALA A 82 37.86 -10.18 -10.05
C ALA A 82 36.64 -9.25 -9.95
N LYS A 83 36.05 -8.84 -11.08
CA LYS A 83 34.82 -8.03 -11.14
C LYS A 83 33.59 -8.83 -10.67
N LEU A 84 33.46 -10.08 -11.11
CA LEU A 84 32.37 -11.00 -10.69
C LEU A 84 32.39 -11.33 -9.18
N ARG A 85 33.54 -11.12 -8.52
CA ARG A 85 33.72 -11.33 -7.07
C ARG A 85 33.74 -10.01 -6.27
N HIS A 86 33.70 -8.87 -6.94
CA HIS A 86 33.66 -7.56 -6.28
C HIS A 86 32.35 -7.37 -5.52
N LYS A 87 32.42 -6.73 -4.35
CA LYS A 87 31.26 -6.26 -3.61
C LYS A 87 31.26 -4.73 -3.62
N PRO A 88 30.24 -4.09 -4.24
CA PRO A 88 30.03 -2.65 -4.15
C PRO A 88 30.06 -2.12 -2.72
N GLN A 89 30.37 -0.83 -2.62
CA GLN A 89 30.33 -0.04 -1.39
C GLN A 89 29.70 1.30 -1.73
N ASP A 90 28.95 1.87 -0.79
CA ASP A 90 28.37 3.21 -0.95
C ASP A 90 29.51 4.24 -1.15
N PRO A 91 29.47 5.09 -2.19
CA PRO A 91 30.51 6.07 -2.45
C PRO A 91 30.66 7.06 -1.28
N ILE A 92 31.91 7.36 -0.92
CA ILE A 92 32.22 8.24 0.21
C ILE A 92 31.68 9.66 0.02
N GLY A 93 31.21 10.27 1.10
CA GLY A 93 30.92 11.70 1.17
C GLY A 93 32.14 12.48 1.65
N LEU A 94 32.33 12.47 2.97
CA LEU A 94 33.43 13.15 3.66
C LEU A 94 34.80 12.63 3.20
N GLY A 95 35.76 13.55 3.05
CA GLY A 95 37.13 13.26 2.59
C GLY A 95 37.36 13.45 1.09
N ARG A 96 36.32 13.74 0.31
CA ARG A 96 36.46 14.21 -1.09
C ARG A 96 36.89 15.68 -1.11
N GLU A 97 37.82 16.03 -2.00
CA GLU A 97 38.23 17.42 -2.24
C GLU A 97 37.20 18.19 -3.09
N LYS A 98 36.56 17.50 -4.04
CA LYS A 98 35.66 18.04 -5.06
C LYS A 98 34.62 17.00 -5.46
N ASN A 99 33.42 17.44 -5.83
CA ASN A 99 32.39 16.61 -6.43
C ASN A 99 32.74 16.29 -7.89
N ALA A 100 32.63 15.03 -8.29
CA ALA A 100 32.90 14.58 -9.67
C ALA A 100 32.04 15.32 -10.73
N ARG A 101 30.89 15.85 -10.32
CA ARG A 101 29.94 16.60 -11.16
C ARG A 101 30.10 18.14 -11.11
N PHE A 102 31.15 18.67 -10.48
CA PHE A 102 31.35 20.12 -10.33
C PHE A 102 31.85 20.79 -11.62
N VAL A 103 31.24 21.92 -11.97
CA VAL A 103 31.60 22.72 -13.15
C VAL A 103 32.73 23.69 -12.81
N ASP A 104 33.87 23.55 -13.50
CA ASP A 104 35.02 24.41 -13.27
C ASP A 104 34.71 25.90 -13.54
N GLY A 105 35.20 26.78 -12.65
CA GLY A 105 34.93 28.21 -12.68
C GLY A 105 33.66 28.64 -11.91
N GLN A 106 32.89 27.70 -11.34
CA GLN A 106 31.91 28.05 -10.31
C GLN A 106 32.60 28.62 -9.07
N ARG A 107 31.96 29.60 -8.44
CA ARG A 107 32.46 30.31 -7.26
C ARG A 107 31.86 29.70 -5.99
N PRO A 108 32.58 29.73 -4.85
CA PRO A 108 32.02 29.35 -3.57
C PRO A 108 30.74 30.16 -3.29
N THR A 109 29.77 29.56 -2.62
CA THR A 109 28.52 30.23 -2.24
C THR A 109 28.25 30.04 -0.76
N LEU A 110 27.95 31.13 -0.06
CA LEU A 110 27.52 31.12 1.33
C LEU A 110 26.02 31.42 1.38
N ILE A 111 25.24 30.39 1.72
CA ILE A 111 23.83 30.53 2.06
C ILE A 111 23.76 30.94 3.53
N ARG A 112 23.37 32.19 3.81
CA ARG A 112 23.32 32.72 5.16
C ARG A 112 21.93 32.63 5.78
N ASN A 113 21.88 32.62 7.12
CA ASN A 113 20.65 32.86 7.89
C ASN A 113 19.51 31.90 7.49
N ALA A 114 19.83 30.61 7.40
CA ALA A 114 18.89 29.56 7.01
C ALA A 114 18.38 28.78 8.21
N THR A 115 17.13 28.33 8.15
CA THR A 115 16.54 27.37 9.09
C THR A 115 16.65 25.98 8.47
N ILE A 116 17.63 25.18 8.91
CA ILE A 116 18.11 23.98 8.22
C ILE A 116 17.51 22.70 8.83
N TRP A 117 17.05 21.80 7.96
CA TRP A 117 16.78 20.40 8.30
C TRP A 117 17.99 19.54 7.92
N VAL A 118 18.69 19.01 8.93
CA VAL A 118 19.94 18.24 8.73
C VAL A 118 19.71 16.90 8.02
N GLY A 119 18.51 16.31 8.12
CA GLY A 119 18.15 15.03 7.50
C GLY A 119 18.39 13.79 8.36
N GLU A 120 18.97 13.94 9.56
CA GLU A 120 19.18 12.88 10.55
C GLU A 120 19.08 13.44 11.99
N ALA A 121 19.04 12.54 12.98
CA ALA A 121 19.07 12.91 14.40
C ALA A 121 20.47 13.33 14.87
N VAL A 122 20.54 14.25 15.83
CA VAL A 122 21.78 14.67 16.51
C VAL A 122 22.56 13.47 17.06
N GLU A 123 23.89 13.52 16.90
CA GLU A 123 24.83 12.47 17.31
C GLU A 123 24.63 12.03 18.76
N GLY A 124 24.71 10.72 19.01
CA GLY A 124 24.46 10.12 20.32
C GLY A 124 22.99 9.78 20.60
N THR A 125 22.04 10.17 19.75
CA THR A 125 20.65 9.69 19.83
C THR A 125 20.58 8.18 19.54
N SER A 126 19.87 7.38 20.35
CA SER A 126 19.73 5.94 20.11
C SER A 126 18.81 5.63 18.92
N PRO A 127 18.91 4.45 18.28
CA PRO A 127 18.05 4.09 17.15
C PRO A 127 16.55 4.14 17.48
N GLU A 128 16.16 3.75 18.70
CA GLU A 128 14.78 3.77 19.18
C GLU A 128 14.27 5.19 19.39
N ASP A 129 15.13 6.07 19.94
CA ASP A 129 14.80 7.47 20.20
C ASP A 129 14.75 8.29 18.89
N ALA A 130 15.66 8.01 17.96
CA ALA A 130 15.63 8.56 16.60
C ALA A 130 14.38 8.09 15.83
N ARG A 131 13.99 6.80 15.94
CA ARG A 131 12.75 6.27 15.37
C ARG A 131 11.49 6.90 15.98
N ALA A 132 11.57 7.39 17.22
CA ALA A 132 10.54 8.19 17.87
C ALA A 132 10.59 9.68 17.52
N GLY A 133 11.51 10.11 16.65
CA GLY A 133 11.67 11.51 16.21
C GLY A 133 12.44 12.41 17.18
N LYS A 134 13.04 11.87 18.24
CA LYS A 134 13.95 12.64 19.11
C LYS A 134 15.27 12.89 18.39
N GLY A 135 15.96 13.96 18.78
CA GLY A 135 17.21 14.38 18.14
C GLY A 135 17.04 14.99 16.74
N TYR A 136 15.84 14.94 16.14
CA TYR A 136 15.52 15.71 14.94
C TYR A 136 15.04 17.12 15.33
N SER A 137 15.61 18.14 14.69
CA SER A 137 15.22 19.54 14.86
C SER A 137 15.65 20.38 13.68
N TRP A 138 14.90 21.44 13.39
CA TRP A 138 15.38 22.56 12.59
C TRP A 138 16.43 23.35 13.38
N ILE A 139 17.51 23.79 12.72
CA ILE A 139 18.59 24.59 13.33
C ILE A 139 18.83 25.88 12.54
N THR A 140 19.17 26.98 13.18
CA THR A 140 19.58 28.21 12.48
C THR A 140 21.08 28.19 12.24
N ALA A 141 21.51 28.26 10.99
CA ALA A 141 22.93 28.28 10.62
C ALA A 141 23.19 28.87 9.21
N ASP A 142 24.45 29.11 8.90
CA ASP A 142 24.96 29.36 7.55
C ASP A 142 25.48 28.05 6.93
N VAL A 143 25.35 27.91 5.61
CA VAL A 143 25.90 26.80 4.81
C VAL A 143 26.90 27.34 3.78
N LEU A 144 28.14 26.88 3.84
CA LEU A 144 29.13 27.11 2.79
C LEU A 144 29.13 25.93 1.83
N ILE A 145 28.90 26.20 0.54
CA ILE A 145 29.05 25.23 -0.55
C ILE A 145 30.20 25.67 -1.48
N ASP A 146 31.09 24.73 -1.79
CA ASP A 146 32.25 24.94 -2.66
C ASP A 146 32.71 23.60 -3.28
N TYR A 147 33.32 23.63 -4.46
CA TYR A 147 33.69 22.44 -5.25
C TYR A 147 32.55 21.42 -5.43
N GLY A 148 31.30 21.89 -5.40
CA GLY A 148 30.08 21.10 -5.52
C GLY A 148 29.75 20.23 -4.32
N LEU A 149 30.37 20.53 -3.18
CA LEU A 149 30.17 19.88 -1.89
C LEU A 149 29.69 20.89 -0.84
N ILE A 150 28.96 20.42 0.16
CA ILE A 150 28.75 21.15 1.40
C ILE A 150 30.08 21.12 2.17
N GLN A 151 30.66 22.27 2.44
CA GLN A 151 31.94 22.41 3.15
C GLN A 151 31.74 22.62 4.65
N LYS A 152 30.79 23.49 5.02
CA LYS A 152 30.48 23.87 6.41
C LYS A 152 28.99 24.02 6.61
N VAL A 153 28.55 23.70 7.84
CA VAL A 153 27.24 24.05 8.40
C VAL A 153 27.52 24.56 9.81
N GLU A 154 27.52 25.88 9.99
CA GLU A 154 28.01 26.55 11.22
C GLU A 154 27.09 27.74 11.56
N ALA A 155 26.93 28.06 12.85
CA ALA A 155 25.93 29.04 13.30
C ALA A 155 26.15 30.49 12.78
N ASP A 156 27.40 30.84 12.47
CA ASP A 156 27.83 32.10 11.84
C ASP A 156 29.15 31.82 11.11
N ILE A 157 29.21 32.02 9.79
CA ILE A 157 30.44 31.86 9.01
C ILE A 157 31.00 33.25 8.67
N SER A 158 32.12 33.59 9.31
CA SER A 158 32.78 34.89 9.12
C SER A 158 33.23 35.10 7.67
N LEU A 159 32.78 36.21 7.08
CA LEU A 159 33.11 36.61 5.71
C LEU A 159 34.63 36.82 5.49
N ASP A 160 35.36 37.22 6.54
CA ASP A 160 36.82 37.39 6.49
C ASP A 160 37.58 36.05 6.31
N SER A 161 36.91 34.92 6.53
CA SER A 161 37.48 33.57 6.34
C SER A 161 37.28 33.00 4.94
N LEU A 162 36.59 33.72 4.04
CA LEU A 162 36.13 33.22 2.74
C LEU A 162 36.87 33.89 1.56
N PRO A 163 36.94 33.22 0.39
CA PRO A 163 37.38 33.85 -0.86
C PRO A 163 36.59 35.13 -1.19
N LYS A 164 37.27 36.16 -1.69
CA LYS A 164 36.66 37.49 -1.93
C LYS A 164 35.59 37.52 -3.03
N ASP A 165 35.53 36.46 -3.82
CA ASP A 165 34.57 36.23 -4.89
C ASP A 165 33.41 35.29 -4.49
N THR A 166 33.38 34.83 -3.22
CA THR A 166 32.26 34.04 -2.68
C THR A 166 30.93 34.78 -2.85
N GLN A 167 29.96 34.07 -3.41
CA GLN A 167 28.60 34.57 -3.59
C GLN A 167 27.85 34.49 -2.26
N ILE A 168 27.28 35.60 -1.79
CA ILE A 168 26.47 35.62 -0.57
C ILE A 168 25.00 35.59 -0.96
N TRP A 169 24.24 34.62 -0.43
CA TRP A 169 22.80 34.49 -0.64
C TRP A 169 22.10 34.41 0.73
N ASP A 170 21.25 35.38 1.05
CA ASP A 170 20.55 35.45 2.34
C ASP A 170 19.21 34.69 2.25
N ALA A 171 19.07 33.65 3.06
CA ALA A 171 17.84 32.86 3.15
C ALA A 171 16.74 33.59 3.95
N LYS A 172 17.03 34.70 4.63
CA LYS A 172 16.04 35.52 5.38
C LYS A 172 15.30 34.72 6.48
N GLY A 173 15.92 33.67 7.02
CA GLY A 173 15.31 32.74 7.98
C GLY A 173 14.57 31.54 7.37
N ARG A 174 14.45 31.45 6.03
CA ARG A 174 13.71 30.40 5.32
C ARG A 174 14.22 28.98 5.59
N GLN A 175 13.31 28.03 5.43
CA GLN A 175 13.54 26.60 5.55
C GLN A 175 14.48 26.11 4.44
N LEU A 176 15.49 25.34 4.82
CA LEU A 176 16.49 24.75 3.93
C LEU A 176 16.55 23.24 4.18
N THR A 177 16.38 22.44 3.12
CA THR A 177 16.53 20.99 3.15
C THR A 177 17.63 20.56 2.17
N SER A 178 18.06 19.30 2.24
CA SER A 178 18.66 18.69 1.05
C SER A 178 17.66 18.72 -0.11
N GLY A 179 18.17 18.56 -1.33
CA GLY A 179 17.34 18.24 -2.47
C GLY A 179 16.40 17.05 -2.21
N ILE A 180 15.21 17.11 -2.80
CA ILE A 180 14.22 16.04 -2.76
C ILE A 180 14.65 14.93 -3.73
N ILE A 181 14.44 13.66 -3.33
CA ILE A 181 14.91 12.48 -4.06
C ILE A 181 13.73 11.56 -4.36
N ASP A 182 13.37 11.45 -5.64
CA ASP A 182 12.27 10.62 -6.12
C ASP A 182 12.78 9.27 -6.64
N MET A 183 12.65 8.22 -5.82
CA MET A 183 13.20 6.90 -6.15
C MET A 183 12.34 6.04 -7.08
N HIS A 184 11.26 6.58 -7.68
CA HIS A 184 10.62 5.97 -8.84
C HIS A 184 10.11 7.04 -9.81
N SER A 185 10.85 7.24 -10.90
CA SER A 185 10.46 8.13 -12.00
C SER A 185 10.66 7.48 -13.38
N HIS A 186 9.94 7.99 -14.38
CA HIS A 186 10.17 7.74 -15.80
C HIS A 186 10.58 9.01 -16.57
N ALA A 187 10.98 10.08 -15.88
CA ALA A 187 11.50 11.30 -16.50
C ALA A 187 12.66 11.00 -17.47
N GLY A 188 12.73 11.69 -18.61
CA GLY A 188 13.71 11.49 -19.66
C GLY A 188 13.45 10.29 -20.59
N VAL A 189 12.86 9.19 -20.10
CA VAL A 189 12.49 8.01 -20.93
C VAL A 189 11.01 7.98 -21.33
N GLY A 190 10.15 8.63 -20.54
CA GLY A 190 8.77 8.98 -20.86
C GLY A 190 8.68 10.49 -21.02
N ALA A 191 9.31 11.01 -22.07
CA ALA A 191 9.54 12.43 -22.21
C ALA A 191 8.24 13.22 -22.48
N LEU A 192 8.12 14.41 -21.89
CA LEU A 192 6.90 15.22 -22.01
C LEU A 192 7.10 16.45 -22.93
N PRO A 193 6.07 16.85 -23.71
CA PRO A 193 4.77 16.20 -23.84
C PRO A 193 4.84 14.81 -24.48
N GLU A 194 3.90 13.93 -24.13
CA GLU A 194 3.84 12.55 -24.63
C GLU A 194 3.70 12.52 -26.17
N LEU A 195 4.64 11.87 -26.85
CA LEU A 195 4.67 11.69 -28.31
C LEU A 195 5.06 10.26 -28.65
N VAL A 196 4.40 9.63 -29.64
CA VAL A 196 4.69 8.24 -30.05
C VAL A 196 6.17 7.99 -30.44
N GLY A 197 6.93 9.04 -30.77
CA GLY A 197 8.36 8.98 -31.07
C GLY A 197 9.33 9.32 -29.92
N ASN A 198 8.86 9.42 -28.66
CA ASN A 198 9.69 9.66 -27.47
C ASN A 198 9.30 8.79 -26.26
N GLN A 199 8.69 7.62 -26.50
CA GLN A 199 8.19 6.70 -25.47
C GLN A 199 9.09 5.47 -25.36
N ASP A 200 10.13 5.58 -24.54
CA ASP A 200 11.16 4.57 -24.32
C ASP A 200 11.03 3.90 -22.93
N VAL A 201 9.88 4.08 -22.26
CA VAL A 201 9.62 3.63 -20.88
C VAL A 201 9.56 2.09 -20.74
N ASN A 202 9.05 1.36 -21.73
CA ASN A 202 8.87 -0.10 -21.64
C ASN A 202 9.30 -0.78 -22.95
N GLU A 203 10.32 -1.65 -22.90
CA GLU A 203 10.69 -2.50 -24.02
C GLU A 203 9.72 -3.69 -24.11
N MET A 204 8.57 -3.49 -24.75
CA MET A 204 7.46 -4.47 -24.79
C MET A 204 7.62 -5.59 -25.84
N SER A 205 8.80 -5.79 -26.44
CA SER A 205 9.06 -6.95 -27.31
C SER A 205 9.27 -8.28 -26.54
N ASN A 206 9.59 -8.24 -25.24
CA ASN A 206 9.72 -9.45 -24.42
C ASN A 206 9.45 -9.16 -22.93
N ASP A 207 8.84 -10.10 -22.22
CA ASP A 207 8.53 -9.93 -20.78
C ASP A 207 9.77 -9.90 -19.87
N ILE A 208 10.85 -10.58 -20.29
CA ILE A 208 12.09 -10.70 -19.52
C ILE A 208 13.23 -9.99 -20.27
N THR A 209 13.42 -8.70 -19.95
CA THR A 209 14.41 -7.80 -20.57
C THR A 209 15.49 -7.28 -19.59
N PRO A 210 16.09 -8.07 -18.68
CA PRO A 210 17.11 -7.59 -17.72
C PRO A 210 18.41 -7.05 -18.36
N TYR A 211 18.54 -7.16 -19.68
CA TYR A 211 19.65 -6.67 -20.51
C TYR A 211 19.42 -5.28 -21.14
N VAL A 212 18.22 -4.70 -21.05
CA VAL A 212 17.97 -3.30 -21.48
C VAL A 212 18.19 -2.34 -20.33
N ARG A 213 18.35 -1.04 -20.61
CA ARG A 213 18.85 -0.05 -19.66
C ARG A 213 18.17 1.30 -19.89
N SER A 214 17.59 1.92 -18.85
CA SER A 214 16.90 3.21 -19.02
C SER A 214 17.82 4.34 -19.52
N ILE A 215 19.14 4.27 -19.27
CA ILE A 215 20.11 5.24 -19.78
C ILE A 215 20.19 5.28 -21.32
N ASP A 216 19.87 4.19 -22.01
CA ASP A 216 19.96 4.12 -23.48
C ASP A 216 18.81 4.85 -24.19
N GLY A 217 17.71 5.13 -23.47
CA GLY A 217 16.57 5.93 -23.93
C GLY A 217 16.41 7.27 -23.21
N LEU A 218 17.32 7.63 -22.29
CA LEU A 218 17.19 8.86 -21.50
C LEU A 218 17.48 10.09 -22.35
N ASN A 219 16.51 10.99 -22.49
CA ASN A 219 16.65 12.29 -23.15
C ASN A 219 17.07 13.41 -22.16
N PRO A 220 18.31 13.94 -22.20
CA PRO A 220 18.75 15.03 -21.32
C PRO A 220 18.14 16.40 -21.64
N LEU A 221 17.45 16.52 -22.78
CA LEU A 221 16.78 17.74 -23.24
C LEU A 221 15.25 17.68 -23.07
N ASP A 222 14.75 16.71 -22.30
CA ASP A 222 13.36 16.60 -21.91
C ASP A 222 12.92 17.81 -21.06
N PRO A 223 11.96 18.64 -21.53
CA PRO A 223 11.52 19.84 -20.81
C PRO A 223 11.06 19.58 -19.38
N GLN A 224 10.54 18.38 -19.07
CA GLN A 224 10.06 18.08 -17.72
C GLN A 224 11.20 18.04 -16.68
N ILE A 225 12.46 17.85 -17.06
CA ILE A 225 13.60 17.89 -16.12
C ILE A 225 13.67 19.25 -15.40
N GLN A 226 13.42 20.34 -16.14
CA GLN A 226 13.38 21.70 -15.60
C GLN A 226 12.15 21.92 -14.71
N VAL A 227 11.00 21.32 -15.06
CA VAL A 227 9.77 21.34 -14.25
C VAL A 227 9.96 20.58 -12.93
N ILE A 228 10.52 19.37 -12.99
CA ILE A 228 10.77 18.51 -11.84
C ILE A 228 11.73 19.17 -10.84
N LYS A 229 12.86 19.73 -11.31
CA LYS A 229 13.81 20.43 -10.42
C LYS A 229 13.21 21.69 -9.78
N SER A 230 12.20 22.31 -10.40
CA SER A 230 11.45 23.42 -9.81
C SER A 230 10.58 23.02 -8.61
N GLY A 231 10.31 21.73 -8.43
CA GLY A 231 9.72 21.15 -7.22
C GLY A 231 10.73 20.85 -6.10
N GLY A 232 12.00 21.25 -6.25
CA GLY A 232 13.07 20.93 -5.31
C GLY A 232 13.65 19.52 -5.48
N VAL A 233 13.17 18.76 -6.47
CA VAL A 233 13.65 17.41 -6.79
C VAL A 233 14.98 17.50 -7.52
N THR A 234 16.07 17.19 -6.82
CA THR A 234 17.43 17.26 -7.40
C THR A 234 17.83 15.95 -8.05
N THR A 235 17.26 14.83 -7.61
CA THR A 235 17.71 13.48 -7.96
C THR A 235 16.52 12.56 -8.18
N SER A 236 16.59 11.70 -9.20
CA SER A 236 15.62 10.62 -9.41
C SER A 236 16.28 9.30 -9.79
N LEU A 237 15.70 8.18 -9.35
CA LEU A 237 15.98 6.88 -9.97
C LEU A 237 15.06 6.71 -11.18
N VAL A 238 15.63 6.79 -12.38
CA VAL A 238 14.89 6.59 -13.64
C VAL A 238 14.93 5.13 -14.01
N LEU A 239 13.76 4.50 -14.00
CA LEU A 239 13.56 3.07 -14.27
C LEU A 239 12.84 2.87 -15.60
N PRO A 240 12.97 1.68 -16.21
CA PRO A 240 11.93 1.12 -17.08
C PRO A 240 10.58 1.03 -16.33
N GLY A 241 9.48 0.92 -17.06
CA GLY A 241 8.11 0.87 -16.54
C GLY A 241 7.75 -0.46 -15.87
N SER A 242 6.48 -0.86 -16.01
CA SER A 242 5.93 -2.09 -15.40
C SER A 242 5.22 -3.01 -16.40
N GLY A 243 5.39 -2.76 -17.70
CA GLY A 243 4.87 -3.61 -18.77
C GLY A 243 5.57 -4.96 -18.89
N ASN A 244 6.64 -5.20 -18.13
CA ASN A 244 7.53 -6.37 -18.16
C ASN A 244 7.71 -6.92 -16.73
N ASN A 245 7.73 -8.24 -16.53
CA ASN A 245 8.10 -8.81 -15.22
C ASN A 245 9.56 -8.49 -14.85
N MET A 246 10.48 -8.47 -15.83
CA MET A 246 11.82 -7.86 -15.65
C MET A 246 12.02 -6.78 -16.71
N GLY A 247 11.98 -5.50 -16.33
CA GLY A 247 12.00 -4.38 -17.28
C GLY A 247 13.38 -3.85 -17.68
N GLY A 248 14.45 -4.26 -17.00
CA GLY A 248 15.83 -3.84 -17.29
C GLY A 248 16.50 -3.04 -16.16
N GLU A 249 17.71 -2.56 -16.45
CA GLU A 249 18.50 -1.71 -15.55
C GLU A 249 17.94 -0.29 -15.43
N ALA A 250 18.13 0.29 -14.26
CA ALA A 250 17.74 1.64 -13.90
C ALA A 250 18.96 2.46 -13.45
N PHE A 251 18.87 3.80 -13.55
CA PHE A 251 19.99 4.71 -13.32
C PHE A 251 19.55 5.89 -12.45
N VAL A 252 20.38 6.26 -11.46
CA VAL A 252 20.13 7.45 -10.63
C VAL A 252 20.75 8.67 -11.32
N ILE A 253 19.90 9.64 -11.65
CA ILE A 253 20.29 10.90 -12.30
C ILE A 253 20.10 12.08 -11.36
N LYS A 254 20.81 13.18 -11.64
CA LYS A 254 20.48 14.52 -11.12
C LYS A 254 19.86 15.39 -12.21
N HIS A 255 18.93 16.24 -11.84
CA HIS A 255 18.14 17.08 -12.77
C HIS A 255 18.82 18.41 -13.18
N ALA A 256 20.15 18.47 -13.14
CA ALA A 256 20.90 19.64 -13.61
C ALA A 256 21.39 19.38 -15.04
N VAL A 257 20.87 20.12 -16.03
CA VAL A 257 21.10 19.83 -17.46
C VAL A 257 21.29 21.09 -18.29
N GLY A 258 22.31 21.04 -19.16
CA GLY A 258 22.50 22.02 -20.23
C GLY A 258 23.07 23.39 -19.82
N LYS A 259 23.32 24.17 -20.87
CA LYS A 259 24.11 25.42 -20.83
C LYS A 259 23.54 26.57 -19.98
N PRO A 260 22.21 26.74 -19.78
CA PRO A 260 21.69 27.76 -18.88
C PRO A 260 22.20 27.61 -17.44
N ASP A 261 22.35 26.36 -16.97
CA ASP A 261 22.87 26.02 -15.63
C ASP A 261 24.41 26.04 -15.58
N GLY A 262 25.08 26.59 -16.61
CA GLY A 262 26.53 26.59 -16.79
C GLY A 262 27.13 25.25 -17.24
N ARG A 263 26.33 24.18 -17.32
CA ARG A 263 26.78 22.82 -17.64
C ARG A 263 26.92 22.60 -19.15
N THR A 264 27.97 21.87 -19.56
CA THR A 264 28.07 21.32 -20.93
C THR A 264 27.29 20.03 -21.11
N GLU A 265 26.69 19.54 -20.02
CA GLU A 265 26.07 18.23 -19.86
C GLU A 265 24.89 18.06 -20.82
N LEU A 266 25.10 17.19 -21.81
CA LEU A 266 24.16 16.82 -22.87
C LEU A 266 24.15 15.30 -23.12
N SER A 267 24.99 14.54 -22.40
CA SER A 267 24.95 13.07 -22.36
C SER A 267 24.11 12.58 -21.18
N ALA A 268 23.43 11.44 -21.36
CA ALA A 268 22.80 10.72 -20.24
C ALA A 268 23.83 10.26 -19.19
N GLU A 269 25.08 10.02 -19.60
CA GLU A 269 26.17 9.69 -18.66
C GLU A 269 26.57 10.90 -17.81
N ASP A 270 26.52 12.11 -18.38
CA ASP A 270 26.81 13.34 -17.66
C ASP A 270 25.80 13.60 -16.53
N MET A 271 24.58 13.05 -16.62
CA MET A 271 23.50 13.24 -15.64
C MET A 271 23.61 12.31 -14.41
N LEU A 272 24.49 11.31 -14.42
CA LEU A 272 24.54 10.30 -13.36
C LEU A 272 24.89 10.90 -12.00
N ALA A 273 24.09 10.59 -10.98
CA ALA A 273 24.37 10.97 -9.60
C ALA A 273 25.61 10.25 -9.05
N ASP A 274 25.88 9.03 -9.53
CA ASP A 274 27.08 8.26 -9.23
C ASP A 274 27.88 7.94 -10.52
N PRO A 275 28.78 8.85 -10.96
CA PRO A 275 29.56 8.67 -12.19
C PRO A 275 30.44 7.42 -12.20
N ASP A 276 30.96 7.02 -11.04
CA ASP A 276 31.79 5.82 -10.86
C ASP A 276 31.00 4.50 -10.93
N ARG A 277 29.66 4.56 -10.91
CA ARG A 277 28.72 3.42 -10.98
C ARG A 277 29.02 2.30 -9.98
N ASN A 278 29.20 2.69 -8.72
CA ASN A 278 29.45 1.77 -7.61
C ASN A 278 28.30 0.75 -7.46
N TRP A 279 27.06 1.23 -7.57
CA TRP A 279 25.85 0.41 -7.54
C TRP A 279 25.13 0.38 -8.89
N ARG A 280 24.61 -0.81 -9.25
CA ARG A 280 23.64 -1.02 -10.33
C ARG A 280 22.23 -1.07 -9.77
N TYR A 281 21.21 -0.78 -10.57
CA TYR A 281 19.80 -0.83 -10.17
C TYR A 281 18.98 -1.59 -11.22
N MET A 282 17.90 -2.26 -10.83
CA MET A 282 17.05 -3.01 -11.76
C MET A 282 15.58 -2.91 -11.42
N LYS A 283 14.73 -2.80 -12.45
CA LYS A 283 13.26 -2.81 -12.34
C LYS A 283 12.71 -4.22 -12.55
N MET A 284 11.82 -4.63 -11.65
CA MET A 284 10.96 -5.80 -11.81
C MET A 284 9.50 -5.44 -11.52
N ALA A 285 8.54 -6.27 -11.95
CA ALA A 285 7.12 -6.05 -11.70
C ALA A 285 6.33 -7.37 -11.52
N CYS A 286 5.30 -7.36 -10.68
CA CYS A 286 4.25 -8.37 -10.57
C CYS A 286 2.91 -7.79 -11.07
N GLY A 287 1.90 -8.65 -11.24
CA GLY A 287 0.51 -8.31 -10.93
C GLY A 287 -0.42 -8.26 -12.14
N GLU A 288 -1.01 -7.10 -12.42
CA GLU A 288 -1.91 -6.91 -13.56
C GLU A 288 -1.20 -6.37 -14.81
N ASN A 289 -0.08 -5.66 -14.67
CA ASN A 289 0.50 -4.92 -15.80
C ASN A 289 1.19 -5.82 -16.84
N ALA A 290 2.16 -6.66 -16.47
CA ALA A 290 2.86 -7.52 -17.44
C ALA A 290 1.91 -8.55 -18.09
N LYS A 291 1.08 -9.22 -17.30
CA LYS A 291 0.03 -10.13 -17.82
C LYS A 291 -1.02 -9.46 -18.71
N ARG A 292 -1.20 -8.13 -18.64
CA ARG A 292 -2.10 -7.37 -19.54
C ARG A 292 -1.41 -7.00 -20.86
N VAL A 293 -0.09 -6.91 -20.87
CA VAL A 293 0.72 -6.67 -22.10
C VAL A 293 0.89 -7.97 -22.88
N TYR A 294 1.30 -9.07 -22.23
CA TYR A 294 1.63 -10.34 -22.90
C TYR A 294 0.53 -11.39 -22.89
N GLY A 295 -0.41 -11.32 -21.93
CA GLY A 295 -1.36 -12.37 -21.64
C GLY A 295 -2.41 -12.59 -22.71
N LYS A 296 -2.13 -13.57 -23.59
CA LYS A 296 -3.06 -14.14 -24.57
C LYS A 296 -2.83 -15.65 -24.64
N VAL A 297 -3.83 -16.41 -25.10
CA VAL A 297 -3.75 -17.88 -25.15
C VAL A 297 -2.50 -18.33 -25.92
N GLY A 298 -1.75 -19.27 -25.33
CA GLY A 298 -0.49 -19.76 -25.88
C GLY A 298 0.73 -18.85 -25.67
N HIS A 299 0.60 -17.76 -24.91
CA HIS A 299 1.72 -16.88 -24.54
C HIS A 299 1.76 -16.69 -23.01
N SER A 300 2.96 -16.39 -22.50
CA SER A 300 3.23 -16.15 -21.09
C SER A 300 3.81 -14.74 -20.92
N PRO A 301 3.60 -14.04 -19.79
CA PRO A 301 2.68 -14.40 -18.70
C PRO A 301 1.20 -14.17 -19.03
N PHE A 302 0.34 -15.18 -18.80
CA PHE A 302 -1.13 -15.02 -18.85
C PHE A 302 -1.75 -14.73 -17.47
N SER A 303 -1.04 -15.04 -16.39
CA SER A 303 -1.49 -14.91 -15.01
C SER A 303 -0.31 -14.81 -14.07
N ARG A 304 -0.55 -14.44 -12.80
CA ARG A 304 0.44 -14.41 -11.70
C ARG A 304 1.21 -15.74 -11.54
N LEU A 305 0.65 -16.87 -11.96
CA LEU A 305 1.32 -18.18 -12.02
C LEU A 305 2.35 -18.26 -13.17
N GLY A 306 2.03 -17.65 -14.31
CA GLY A 306 2.95 -17.48 -15.44
C GLY A 306 4.06 -16.49 -15.12
N GLU A 307 3.74 -15.33 -14.52
CA GLU A 307 4.73 -14.36 -14.04
C GLU A 307 5.75 -15.02 -13.10
N SER A 308 5.24 -15.80 -12.13
CA SER A 308 6.07 -16.57 -11.19
C SER A 308 6.90 -17.67 -11.87
N TRP A 309 6.48 -18.17 -13.05
CA TRP A 309 7.30 -19.10 -13.84
C TRP A 309 8.40 -18.36 -14.62
N GLU A 310 8.08 -17.25 -15.29
CA GLU A 310 9.08 -16.46 -16.03
C GLU A 310 10.17 -15.92 -15.08
N PHE A 311 9.79 -15.43 -13.88
CA PHE A 311 10.75 -15.05 -12.83
C PHE A 311 11.68 -16.20 -12.45
N ARG A 312 11.14 -17.36 -12.09
CA ARG A 312 11.95 -18.52 -11.64
C ARG A 312 12.84 -19.04 -12.76
N HIS A 313 12.36 -19.10 -14.01
CA HIS A 313 13.16 -19.55 -15.15
C HIS A 313 14.26 -18.55 -15.52
N ALA A 314 14.00 -17.25 -15.47
CA ALA A 314 15.01 -16.21 -15.67
C ALA A 314 16.13 -16.29 -14.61
N PHE A 315 15.77 -16.38 -13.33
CA PHE A 315 16.74 -16.55 -12.25
C PHE A 315 17.47 -17.90 -12.29
N GLU A 316 16.83 -18.98 -12.76
CA GLU A 316 17.49 -20.27 -13.04
C GLU A 316 18.61 -20.12 -14.08
N GLN A 317 18.36 -19.43 -15.20
CA GLN A 317 19.40 -19.20 -16.22
C GLN A 317 20.56 -18.35 -15.68
N ALA A 318 20.25 -17.29 -14.92
CA ALA A 318 21.27 -16.45 -14.29
C ALA A 318 22.06 -17.19 -13.19
N ALA A 319 21.42 -18.05 -12.39
CA ALA A 319 22.07 -18.85 -11.37
C ALA A 319 23.00 -19.91 -11.97
N LYS A 320 22.58 -20.54 -13.07
CA LYS A 320 23.44 -21.42 -13.86
C LYS A 320 24.66 -20.67 -14.39
N LEU A 321 24.49 -19.48 -14.98
CA LEU A 321 25.61 -18.67 -15.48
C LEU A 321 26.57 -18.27 -14.35
N VAL A 322 26.05 -17.89 -13.17
CA VAL A 322 26.87 -17.62 -11.97
C VAL A 322 27.70 -18.85 -11.57
N GLN A 323 27.10 -20.04 -11.56
CA GLN A 323 27.83 -21.27 -11.24
C GLN A 323 28.92 -21.59 -12.28
N GLU A 324 28.58 -21.57 -13.57
CA GLU A 324 29.53 -21.87 -14.65
C GLU A 324 30.70 -20.87 -14.68
N GLN A 325 30.46 -19.61 -14.34
CA GLN A 325 31.51 -18.61 -14.12
C GLN A 325 32.35 -18.89 -12.88
N ASP A 326 31.74 -19.18 -11.73
CA ASP A 326 32.46 -19.38 -10.47
C ASP A 326 33.33 -20.65 -10.50
N ASP A 327 32.84 -21.73 -11.12
CA ASP A 327 33.59 -22.96 -11.37
C ASP A 327 34.78 -22.70 -12.32
N TRP A 328 34.59 -21.93 -13.41
CA TRP A 328 35.68 -21.54 -14.32
C TRP A 328 36.73 -20.68 -13.60
N CYS A 329 36.30 -19.67 -12.85
CA CYS A 329 37.20 -18.78 -12.12
C CYS A 329 37.98 -19.54 -11.04
N ALA A 330 37.34 -20.45 -10.31
CA ALA A 330 38.01 -21.30 -9.31
C ALA A 330 38.99 -22.30 -9.95
N ALA A 331 38.72 -22.78 -11.17
CA ALA A 331 39.67 -23.59 -11.93
C ALA A 331 40.88 -22.76 -12.41
N ALA A 332 40.65 -21.54 -12.89
CA ALA A 332 41.69 -20.62 -13.35
C ALA A 332 42.63 -20.17 -12.21
N ASP A 333 42.10 -19.83 -11.03
CA ASP A 333 42.91 -19.51 -9.84
C ASP A 333 43.80 -20.69 -9.40
N LYS A 334 43.25 -21.91 -9.47
CA LYS A 334 43.85 -23.10 -8.86
C LYS A 334 44.87 -23.80 -9.75
N PHE A 335 44.68 -23.78 -11.07
CA PHE A 335 45.50 -24.50 -12.04
C PHE A 335 46.23 -23.57 -13.02
N GLY A 336 45.94 -22.27 -12.99
CA GLY A 336 46.42 -21.27 -13.93
C GLY A 336 45.49 -21.14 -15.14
N VAL A 337 45.38 -19.93 -15.69
CA VAL A 337 44.42 -19.68 -16.78
C VAL A 337 44.82 -20.36 -18.10
N GLU A 338 46.12 -20.60 -18.31
CA GLU A 338 46.65 -21.38 -19.44
C GLU A 338 46.17 -22.84 -19.46
N SER A 339 45.60 -23.36 -18.36
CA SER A 339 45.06 -24.72 -18.27
C SER A 339 43.57 -24.83 -18.60
N GLN A 340 42.89 -23.72 -18.96
CA GLN A 340 41.44 -23.75 -19.23
C GLN A 340 41.15 -24.28 -20.64
N SER A 341 40.09 -25.09 -20.74
CA SER A 341 39.60 -25.67 -22.01
C SER A 341 38.52 -24.83 -22.69
N SER A 342 38.08 -23.73 -22.06
CA SER A 342 37.17 -22.73 -22.62
C SER A 342 37.56 -21.33 -22.14
N TYR A 343 37.02 -20.30 -22.79
CA TYR A 343 36.90 -18.96 -22.22
C TYR A 343 35.89 -18.94 -21.05
N LEU A 344 35.87 -17.86 -20.28
CA LEU A 344 34.89 -17.64 -19.20
C LEU A 344 33.47 -17.55 -19.81
N PRO A 345 32.47 -18.27 -19.27
CA PRO A 345 31.09 -18.16 -19.73
C PRO A 345 30.52 -16.74 -19.58
N GLN A 346 29.95 -16.22 -20.68
CA GLN A 346 29.36 -14.89 -20.78
C GLN A 346 28.09 -14.97 -21.63
N ASP A 347 26.97 -14.46 -21.10
CA ASP A 347 25.75 -14.20 -21.86
C ASP A 347 25.21 -12.83 -21.43
N LEU A 348 25.16 -11.89 -22.37
CA LEU A 348 24.68 -10.53 -22.13
C LEU A 348 23.20 -10.52 -21.68
N LYS A 349 22.40 -11.52 -22.08
CA LYS A 349 20.99 -11.61 -21.68
C LYS A 349 20.83 -11.73 -20.15
N TRP A 350 21.77 -12.39 -19.48
CA TRP A 350 21.67 -12.73 -18.07
C TRP A 350 22.69 -12.02 -17.17
N GLU A 351 23.60 -11.23 -17.73
CA GLU A 351 24.69 -10.56 -17.00
C GLU A 351 24.19 -9.72 -15.82
N SER A 352 23.26 -8.79 -16.06
CA SER A 352 22.67 -7.94 -15.02
C SER A 352 21.96 -8.74 -13.92
N LEU A 353 21.34 -9.87 -14.27
CA LEU A 353 20.61 -10.74 -13.34
C LEU A 353 21.58 -11.61 -12.53
N SER A 354 22.67 -12.07 -13.14
CA SER A 354 23.79 -12.73 -12.47
C SER A 354 24.50 -11.78 -11.50
N ALA A 355 24.66 -10.49 -11.85
CA ALA A 355 25.16 -9.45 -10.95
C ALA A 355 24.21 -9.24 -9.74
N ALA A 356 22.89 -9.33 -9.94
CA ALA A 356 21.91 -9.25 -8.86
C ALA A 356 22.01 -10.44 -7.88
N LEU A 357 22.18 -11.67 -8.39
CA LEU A 357 22.45 -12.86 -7.58
C LEU A 357 23.77 -12.77 -6.80
N ARG A 358 24.77 -12.08 -7.36
CA ARG A 358 26.05 -11.75 -6.70
C ARG A 358 25.92 -10.62 -5.66
N GLY A 359 24.74 -10.01 -5.51
CA GLY A 359 24.45 -8.91 -4.58
C GLY A 359 24.97 -7.55 -5.03
N GLN A 360 25.22 -7.36 -6.33
CA GLN A 360 25.81 -6.14 -6.91
C GLN A 360 24.74 -5.14 -7.43
N VAL A 361 23.45 -5.49 -7.34
CA VAL A 361 22.33 -4.73 -7.91
C VAL A 361 21.28 -4.43 -6.84
N HIS A 362 20.81 -3.19 -6.80
CA HIS A 362 19.63 -2.76 -6.03
C HIS A 362 18.35 -3.02 -6.85
N ILE A 363 17.71 -4.16 -6.60
CA ILE A 363 16.41 -4.50 -7.22
C ILE A 363 15.30 -3.66 -6.59
N ASN A 364 14.44 -3.08 -7.45
CA ASN A 364 13.25 -2.33 -7.08
C ASN A 364 12.04 -2.91 -7.82
N THR A 365 10.99 -3.28 -7.08
CA THR A 365 9.94 -4.18 -7.62
C THR A 365 8.53 -3.60 -7.48
N HIS A 366 7.85 -3.37 -8.61
CA HIS A 366 6.44 -2.99 -8.70
C HIS A 366 5.54 -4.18 -8.36
N CYS A 367 5.02 -4.29 -7.13
CA CYS A 367 4.09 -5.37 -6.76
C CYS A 367 3.02 -4.82 -5.80
N TYR A 368 1.75 -5.09 -6.08
CA TYR A 368 0.61 -4.43 -5.40
C TYR A 368 -0.08 -5.31 -4.36
N THR A 369 -0.42 -6.55 -4.70
CA THR A 369 -1.31 -7.40 -3.88
C THR A 369 -0.56 -8.33 -2.94
N ILE A 370 -1.23 -8.86 -1.92
CA ILE A 370 -0.63 -9.84 -0.99
C ILE A 370 -0.05 -11.07 -1.75
N PRO A 371 -0.76 -11.72 -2.71
CA PRO A 371 -0.17 -12.79 -3.53
C PRO A 371 1.06 -12.36 -4.34
N ASP A 372 1.09 -11.13 -4.87
CA ASP A 372 2.27 -10.62 -5.60
C ASP A 372 3.48 -10.48 -4.67
N LEU A 373 3.25 -9.93 -3.48
CA LEU A 373 4.27 -9.73 -2.46
C LEU A 373 4.78 -11.07 -1.92
N GLU A 374 3.90 -12.05 -1.68
CA GLU A 374 4.32 -13.40 -1.25
C GLU A 374 5.12 -14.15 -2.32
N ALA A 375 4.63 -14.20 -3.56
CA ALA A 375 5.35 -14.87 -4.64
C ALA A 375 6.75 -14.25 -4.86
N PHE A 376 6.85 -12.92 -4.83
CA PHE A 376 8.15 -12.26 -4.98
C PHE A 376 9.06 -12.47 -3.76
N VAL A 377 8.53 -12.48 -2.54
CA VAL A 377 9.28 -12.87 -1.32
C VAL A 377 9.82 -14.30 -1.44
N ASP A 378 9.04 -15.25 -1.95
CA ASP A 378 9.50 -16.62 -2.15
C ASP A 378 10.61 -16.71 -3.21
N HIS A 379 10.49 -15.97 -4.32
CA HIS A 379 11.57 -15.86 -5.32
C HIS A 379 12.87 -15.30 -4.70
N THR A 380 12.80 -14.30 -3.81
CA THR A 380 14.00 -13.76 -3.12
C THR A 380 14.68 -14.82 -2.25
N ASN A 381 13.91 -15.74 -1.64
CA ASN A 381 14.44 -16.78 -0.78
C ASN A 381 14.94 -18.01 -1.55
N GLU A 382 14.31 -18.34 -2.68
CA GLU A 382 14.76 -19.42 -3.57
C GLU A 382 16.12 -19.09 -4.20
N PHE A 383 16.25 -17.90 -4.79
CA PHE A 383 17.45 -17.49 -5.52
C PHE A 383 18.41 -16.56 -4.74
N LYS A 384 18.04 -16.17 -3.51
CA LYS A 384 18.91 -15.51 -2.52
C LYS A 384 19.42 -14.12 -2.91
N PHE A 385 18.56 -13.31 -3.55
CA PHE A 385 18.82 -11.90 -3.87
C PHE A 385 18.02 -10.94 -2.95
N PRO A 386 18.55 -9.76 -2.61
CA PRO A 386 17.83 -8.76 -1.81
C PRO A 386 16.96 -7.81 -2.65
N VAL A 387 15.84 -7.34 -2.09
CA VAL A 387 15.02 -6.25 -2.66
C VAL A 387 15.28 -4.97 -1.90
N ARG A 388 15.31 -3.81 -2.57
CA ARG A 388 15.55 -2.50 -1.95
C ARG A 388 14.24 -1.82 -1.55
N ALA A 389 13.30 -1.70 -2.48
CA ALA A 389 11.92 -1.30 -2.20
C ALA A 389 10.91 -2.11 -3.03
N PHE A 390 9.72 -2.34 -2.46
CA PHE A 390 8.52 -2.60 -3.25
C PHE A 390 7.89 -1.26 -3.63
N HIS A 391 7.51 -1.10 -4.89
CA HIS A 391 7.02 0.13 -5.48
C HIS A 391 5.49 0.11 -5.63
N HIS A 392 4.86 1.27 -5.39
CA HIS A 392 3.42 1.56 -5.25
C HIS A 392 2.73 0.80 -4.11
N ALA A 393 2.96 -0.51 -4.04
CA ALA A 393 2.96 -1.30 -2.82
C ALA A 393 1.67 -1.24 -1.99
N HIS A 394 0.50 -1.00 -2.62
CA HIS A 394 -0.73 -0.62 -1.90
C HIS A 394 -1.17 -1.58 -0.79
N GLN A 395 -0.95 -2.90 -0.90
CA GLN A 395 -1.35 -3.84 0.17
C GLN A 395 -0.25 -4.12 1.20
N THR A 396 0.95 -3.54 1.08
CA THR A 396 2.07 -3.80 2.02
C THR A 396 1.76 -3.45 3.47
N PHE A 397 0.91 -2.43 3.72
CA PHE A 397 0.48 -2.06 5.08
C PHE A 397 -0.36 -3.14 5.77
N LEU A 398 -0.97 -4.06 5.01
CA LEU A 398 -1.70 -5.22 5.55
C LEU A 398 -0.76 -6.36 5.96
N VAL A 399 0.45 -6.41 5.38
CA VAL A 399 1.38 -7.54 5.55
C VAL A 399 2.83 -7.15 5.92
N PRO A 400 3.07 -6.33 6.97
CA PRO A 400 4.43 -5.99 7.41
C PRO A 400 5.35 -7.19 7.68
N GLU A 401 4.81 -8.30 8.20
CA GLU A 401 5.59 -9.50 8.48
C GLU A 401 6.03 -10.25 7.22
N ILE A 402 5.28 -10.15 6.12
CA ILE A 402 5.66 -10.75 4.83
C ILE A 402 6.88 -10.02 4.26
N LEU A 403 6.93 -8.69 4.38
CA LEU A 403 8.09 -7.89 3.99
C LEU A 403 9.34 -8.21 4.81
N LYS A 404 9.18 -8.61 6.08
CA LYS A 404 10.28 -9.04 6.96
C LYS A 404 10.83 -10.43 6.59
N ARG A 405 10.15 -11.21 5.73
CA ARG A 405 10.64 -12.50 5.19
C ARG A 405 11.53 -12.35 3.94
N VAL A 406 11.70 -11.15 3.38
CA VAL A 406 12.59 -10.93 2.20
C VAL A 406 14.03 -11.33 2.51
N TRP A 407 14.68 -12.00 1.56
CA TRP A 407 16.08 -12.40 1.72
C TRP A 407 17.04 -11.21 1.80
N GLY A 408 18.17 -11.40 2.49
CA GLY A 408 19.26 -10.41 2.59
C GLY A 408 19.37 -9.68 3.93
N GLY A 409 18.61 -10.09 4.95
CA GLY A 409 18.82 -9.67 6.35
C GLY A 409 18.32 -8.27 6.72
N ARG A 410 17.66 -7.57 5.79
CA ARG A 410 16.89 -6.35 6.05
C ARG A 410 15.58 -6.39 5.27
N PRO A 411 14.46 -5.86 5.81
CA PRO A 411 13.26 -5.64 5.01
C PRO A 411 13.52 -4.69 3.83
N PRO A 412 12.69 -4.73 2.77
CA PRO A 412 12.61 -3.67 1.78
C PRO A 412 11.86 -2.47 2.38
N ALA A 413 12.06 -1.29 1.78
CA ALA A 413 11.12 -0.19 1.94
C ALA A 413 9.83 -0.42 1.16
N SER A 414 8.81 0.39 1.45
CA SER A 414 7.63 0.53 0.60
C SER A 414 7.65 1.95 0.02
N ALA A 415 7.88 2.05 -1.30
CA ALA A 415 7.72 3.29 -2.04
C ALA A 415 6.24 3.43 -2.41
N LEU A 416 5.60 4.47 -1.91
CA LEU A 416 4.15 4.63 -1.91
C LEU A 416 3.74 5.89 -2.67
N PHE A 417 2.54 5.86 -3.23
CA PHE A 417 1.71 7.05 -3.31
C PHE A 417 1.03 7.25 -1.95
N ALA A 418 0.80 8.49 -1.54
CA ALA A 418 0.01 8.77 -0.34
C ALA A 418 -1.44 8.33 -0.53
N ASP A 419 -2.04 8.61 -1.69
CA ASP A 419 -3.46 8.34 -1.94
C ASP A 419 -3.89 8.19 -3.42
N ASN A 420 -2.98 8.15 -4.40
CA ASN A 420 -3.32 7.69 -5.76
C ASN A 420 -3.68 6.19 -5.69
N MET A 421 -4.96 5.84 -5.82
CA MET A 421 -5.49 4.46 -5.64
C MET A 421 -6.90 4.29 -6.25
N TYR A 422 -7.39 3.05 -6.30
CA TYR A 422 -8.71 2.63 -6.85
C TYR A 422 -8.88 2.65 -8.38
N TYR A 423 -7.81 2.91 -9.14
CA TYR A 423 -7.85 2.95 -10.61
C TYR A 423 -7.67 1.57 -11.29
N LYS A 424 -7.11 0.58 -10.58
CA LYS A 424 -6.97 -0.85 -10.97
C LYS A 424 -7.47 -1.77 -9.85
N SER A 425 -7.85 -3.01 -10.15
CA SER A 425 -8.20 -4.02 -9.14
C SER A 425 -7.10 -4.21 -8.08
N GLU A 426 -5.83 -4.34 -8.48
CA GLU A 426 -4.73 -4.47 -7.51
C GLU A 426 -4.50 -3.21 -6.65
N SER A 427 -4.89 -2.04 -7.15
CA SER A 427 -4.86 -0.76 -6.41
C SER A 427 -6.10 -0.48 -5.58
N TYR A 428 -7.13 -1.32 -5.68
CA TYR A 428 -8.42 -1.07 -5.04
C TYR A 428 -8.33 -1.14 -3.51
N ILE A 429 -7.39 -1.93 -2.97
CA ILE A 429 -7.09 -2.03 -1.54
C ILE A 429 -5.87 -1.16 -1.19
N GLY A 430 -5.98 0.15 -1.43
CA GLY A 430 -5.10 1.17 -0.87
C GLY A 430 -5.66 1.80 0.42
N SER A 431 -4.82 2.53 1.16
CA SER A 431 -5.15 3.25 2.40
C SER A 431 -4.22 4.44 2.59
N GLU A 432 -4.78 5.62 2.87
CA GLU A 432 -4.02 6.85 3.12
C GLU A 432 -3.10 6.73 4.36
N TYR A 433 -3.45 5.83 5.29
CA TYR A 433 -2.70 5.55 6.51
C TYR A 433 -1.56 4.53 6.31
N ALA A 434 -1.32 4.03 5.10
CA ALA A 434 -0.36 2.96 4.82
C ALA A 434 1.05 3.26 5.36
N GLY A 435 1.58 4.46 5.09
CA GLY A 435 2.92 4.85 5.55
C GLY A 435 3.06 4.87 7.08
N LYS A 436 2.04 5.38 7.78
CA LYS A 436 1.98 5.35 9.25
C LYS A 436 1.99 3.91 9.78
N ILE A 437 1.17 3.03 9.22
CA ILE A 437 1.05 1.63 9.64
C ILE A 437 2.39 0.90 9.45
N LEU A 438 3.05 1.12 8.30
CA LEU A 438 4.38 0.58 8.02
C LEU A 438 5.43 1.13 8.99
N TRP A 439 5.39 2.44 9.30
CA TRP A 439 6.30 3.07 10.26
C TRP A 439 6.13 2.51 11.68
N GLU A 440 4.89 2.35 12.16
CA GLU A 440 4.58 1.77 13.47
C GLU A 440 4.96 0.27 13.54
N ASN A 441 5.06 -0.43 12.40
CA ASN A 441 5.53 -1.83 12.31
C ASN A 441 7.05 -2.00 12.07
N GLY A 442 7.83 -0.91 12.10
CA GLY A 442 9.29 -0.94 11.96
C GLY A 442 9.82 -0.98 10.52
N LEU A 443 8.97 -0.71 9.52
CA LEU A 443 9.34 -0.63 8.10
C LEU A 443 9.53 0.82 7.65
N THR A 444 10.19 1.03 6.52
CA THR A 444 10.45 2.38 5.98
C THR A 444 9.48 2.69 4.84
N PRO A 445 8.51 3.61 5.02
CA PRO A 445 7.79 4.21 3.92
C PRO A 445 8.66 5.28 3.25
N VAL A 446 8.56 5.39 1.93
CA VAL A 446 9.11 6.48 1.13
C VAL A 446 8.07 6.89 0.09
N TYR A 447 8.14 8.12 -0.42
CA TYR A 447 7.15 8.65 -1.35
C TYR A 447 7.75 8.95 -2.71
N VAL A 448 7.01 8.61 -3.77
CA VAL A 448 7.48 8.62 -5.16
C VAL A 448 6.41 9.16 -6.10
N SER A 449 6.85 9.66 -7.26
CA SER A 449 5.94 10.23 -8.26
C SER A 449 5.37 9.21 -9.24
N ASP A 450 6.14 8.16 -9.58
CA ASP A 450 5.94 7.34 -10.78
C ASP A 450 5.74 8.21 -12.05
N ASN A 451 6.39 9.39 -12.08
CA ASN A 451 6.14 10.44 -13.06
C ASN A 451 6.33 9.91 -14.49
N PRO A 452 5.33 10.05 -15.38
CA PRO A 452 4.27 11.06 -15.30
C PRO A 452 2.89 10.57 -14.80
N VAL A 453 2.82 9.61 -13.86
CA VAL A 453 1.56 9.29 -13.15
C VAL A 453 1.19 10.43 -12.19
N LEU A 454 2.11 10.84 -11.31
CA LEU A 454 2.03 12.11 -10.58
C LEU A 454 3.09 13.08 -11.13
N ASN A 455 2.80 14.39 -11.10
CA ASN A 455 3.79 15.42 -11.41
C ASN A 455 4.93 15.37 -10.38
N ALA A 456 6.15 14.97 -10.79
CA ALA A 456 7.29 14.90 -9.87
C ALA A 456 7.68 16.26 -9.26
N GLN A 457 7.30 17.40 -9.87
CA GLN A 457 7.40 18.74 -9.26
C GLN A 457 6.68 18.83 -7.89
N HIS A 458 5.74 17.92 -7.60
CA HIS A 458 4.92 17.94 -6.39
C HIS A 458 5.07 16.67 -5.54
N VAL A 459 6.10 15.83 -5.77
CA VAL A 459 6.31 14.58 -5.00
C VAL A 459 6.46 14.79 -3.48
N LEU A 460 6.96 15.96 -3.06
CA LEU A 460 7.01 16.37 -1.65
C LEU A 460 5.60 16.48 -1.02
N PHE A 461 4.57 16.81 -1.81
CA PHE A 461 3.19 16.89 -1.33
C PHE A 461 2.62 15.51 -0.95
N GLU A 462 3.13 14.42 -1.51
CA GLU A 462 2.80 13.06 -1.05
C GLU A 462 3.33 12.83 0.38
N ALA A 463 4.52 13.34 0.73
CA ALA A 463 5.02 13.32 2.10
C ALA A 463 4.24 14.26 3.04
N ALA A 464 3.78 15.42 2.54
CA ALA A 464 2.86 16.28 3.30
C ALA A 464 1.54 15.55 3.61
N LYS A 465 0.96 14.85 2.63
CA LYS A 465 -0.22 13.98 2.83
C LYS A 465 0.08 12.80 3.76
N ALA A 466 1.27 12.21 3.72
CA ALA A 466 1.67 11.19 4.69
C ALA A 466 1.65 11.72 6.14
N TYR A 467 2.17 12.93 6.37
CA TYR A 467 2.09 13.62 7.66
C TYR A 467 0.64 13.94 8.05
N ARG A 468 -0.21 14.37 7.08
CA ARG A 468 -1.66 14.54 7.28
C ARG A 468 -2.31 13.28 7.85
N TYR A 469 -1.97 12.12 7.30
CA TYR A 469 -2.48 10.80 7.73
C TYR A 469 -1.62 10.16 8.85
N GLY A 470 -0.84 10.96 9.58
CA GLY A 470 -0.29 10.61 10.88
C GLY A 470 1.05 9.87 10.87
N LEU A 471 1.77 9.87 9.74
CA LEU A 471 3.21 9.57 9.73
C LEU A 471 3.94 10.70 10.51
N PRO A 472 4.91 10.41 11.39
CA PRO A 472 5.62 11.47 12.11
C PRO A 472 6.36 12.41 11.16
N TYR A 473 6.34 13.73 11.46
CA TYR A 473 6.94 14.80 10.63
C TYR A 473 8.36 14.48 10.13
N HIS A 474 9.26 14.03 11.02
CA HIS A 474 10.63 13.68 10.65
C HIS A 474 10.72 12.49 9.67
N ALA A 475 9.80 11.53 9.79
CA ALA A 475 9.72 10.35 8.92
C ALA A 475 9.09 10.69 7.57
N ALA A 476 8.15 11.64 7.52
CA ALA A 476 7.61 12.18 6.28
C ALA A 476 8.70 12.92 5.47
N LEU A 477 9.43 13.87 6.07
CA LEU A 477 10.56 14.54 5.41
C LEU A 477 11.65 13.54 4.99
N SER A 478 12.05 12.62 5.88
CA SER A 478 13.04 11.58 5.57
C SER A 478 12.60 10.70 4.40
N GLY A 479 11.30 10.40 4.29
CA GLY A 479 10.68 9.58 3.23
C GLY A 479 10.85 10.12 1.81
N VAL A 480 11.30 11.37 1.64
CA VAL A 480 11.63 12.00 0.34
C VAL A 480 13.04 12.64 0.33
N THR A 481 13.85 12.40 1.37
CA THR A 481 15.24 12.90 1.49
C THR A 481 16.21 11.81 1.94
N SER A 482 16.46 11.65 3.24
CA SER A 482 17.49 10.72 3.74
C SER A 482 17.15 9.24 3.54
N ALA A 483 15.88 8.84 3.60
CA ALA A 483 15.47 7.46 3.36
C ALA A 483 15.69 7.00 1.91
N PRO A 484 15.21 7.70 0.86
CA PRO A 484 15.54 7.33 -0.52
C PRO A 484 17.05 7.47 -0.83
N ALA A 485 17.77 8.43 -0.24
CA ALA A 485 19.24 8.50 -0.39
C ALA A 485 19.93 7.22 0.13
N GLU A 486 19.61 6.79 1.35
CA GLU A 486 20.10 5.54 1.92
C GLU A 486 19.64 4.33 1.10
N LEU A 487 18.39 4.30 0.63
CA LEU A 487 17.88 3.22 -0.23
C LEU A 487 18.62 3.13 -1.57
N LEU A 488 19.06 4.23 -2.16
CA LEU A 488 19.85 4.20 -3.40
C LEU A 488 21.34 3.86 -3.17
N GLY A 489 21.80 3.63 -1.93
CA GLY A 489 23.22 3.42 -1.63
C GLY A 489 24.04 4.72 -1.73
N LEU A 490 23.37 5.88 -1.65
CA LEU A 490 23.95 7.22 -1.78
C LEU A 490 23.79 8.05 -0.48
N GLY A 491 23.40 7.41 0.64
CA GLY A 491 23.13 8.06 1.93
C GLY A 491 24.33 8.69 2.63
N GLN A 492 25.54 8.55 2.06
CA GLN A 492 26.76 9.27 2.45
C GLN A 492 27.01 10.52 1.59
N ARG A 493 26.28 10.71 0.48
CA ARG A 493 26.47 11.80 -0.48
C ARG A 493 25.29 12.74 -0.62
N ILE A 494 24.05 12.26 -0.51
CA ILE A 494 22.83 13.08 -0.71
C ILE A 494 21.78 12.84 0.39
N GLY A 495 20.72 13.64 0.41
CA GLY A 495 19.59 13.50 1.34
C GLY A 495 19.80 14.06 2.75
N LYS A 496 20.94 14.73 3.02
CA LYS A 496 21.29 15.34 4.32
C LYS A 496 22.11 16.62 4.11
N ILE A 497 22.00 17.59 5.01
CA ILE A 497 22.78 18.84 5.00
C ILE A 497 23.96 18.72 5.97
N LYS A 498 25.09 18.21 5.47
CA LYS A 498 26.29 17.91 6.26
C LYS A 498 27.59 18.13 5.47
N PRO A 499 28.71 18.53 6.11
CA PRO A 499 30.02 18.58 5.46
C PRO A 499 30.39 17.29 4.72
N GLY A 500 30.91 17.43 3.51
CA GLY A 500 31.28 16.31 2.63
C GLY A 500 30.15 15.69 1.81
N PHE A 501 28.89 16.10 2.01
CA PHE A 501 27.79 15.73 1.11
C PHE A 501 27.84 16.57 -0.16
N ASP A 502 27.25 16.08 -1.24
CA ASP A 502 27.06 16.85 -2.47
C ASP A 502 26.18 18.08 -2.16
N ALA A 503 26.47 19.23 -2.78
CA ALA A 503 25.71 20.47 -2.59
C ALA A 503 24.38 20.49 -3.36
N ASP A 504 23.52 19.51 -3.03
CA ASP A 504 22.14 19.38 -3.51
C ASP A 504 21.19 19.94 -2.45
N ILE A 505 20.69 21.16 -2.64
CA ILE A 505 20.00 21.95 -1.61
C ILE A 505 18.72 22.56 -2.19
N ALA A 506 17.64 22.56 -1.42
CA ALA A 506 16.43 23.34 -1.70
C ALA A 506 16.14 24.31 -0.54
N VAL A 507 15.88 25.58 -0.86
CA VAL A 507 15.38 26.58 0.10
C VAL A 507 13.95 26.93 -0.28
N TRP A 508 13.05 26.95 0.70
CA TRP A 508 11.61 26.96 0.54
C TRP A 508 10.98 28.30 0.92
N ASP A 509 9.79 28.58 0.40
CA ASP A 509 8.98 29.75 0.78
C ASP A 509 8.13 29.52 2.04
N SER A 510 7.91 28.27 2.44
CA SER A 510 7.23 27.86 3.68
C SER A 510 7.86 26.59 4.28
N ASP A 511 7.23 26.00 5.29
CA ASP A 511 7.59 24.63 5.71
C ASP A 511 7.39 23.66 4.53
N PRO A 512 8.31 22.70 4.27
CA PRO A 512 8.19 21.77 3.15
C PRO A 512 6.97 20.83 3.22
N LEU A 513 6.36 20.62 4.40
CA LEU A 513 5.13 19.83 4.54
C LEU A 513 3.85 20.67 4.57
N SER A 514 3.92 21.98 4.31
CA SER A 514 2.75 22.85 4.16
C SER A 514 2.09 22.75 2.77
N VAL A 515 0.81 23.08 2.70
CA VAL A 515 0.05 23.12 1.44
C VAL A 515 0.61 24.23 0.54
N GLY A 516 0.99 23.87 -0.69
CA GLY A 516 1.53 24.80 -1.68
C GLY A 516 2.99 25.21 -1.50
N ALA A 517 3.75 24.60 -0.59
CA ALA A 517 5.18 24.88 -0.41
C ALA A 517 5.96 24.81 -1.74
N ALA A 518 6.78 25.82 -2.03
CA ALA A 518 7.57 25.91 -3.26
C ALA A 518 9.02 26.34 -2.97
N PRO A 519 10.01 25.89 -3.77
CA PRO A 519 11.38 26.39 -3.64
C PRO A 519 11.51 27.83 -4.13
N VAL A 520 12.24 28.65 -3.37
CA VAL A 520 12.73 29.97 -3.85
C VAL A 520 14.07 29.83 -4.58
N GLN A 521 14.87 28.79 -4.27
CA GLN A 521 16.10 28.46 -4.99
C GLN A 521 16.46 26.98 -4.78
N VAL A 522 17.11 26.39 -5.78
CA VAL A 522 17.64 25.02 -5.74
C VAL A 522 19.09 25.04 -6.21
N TRP A 523 19.96 24.30 -5.53
CA TRP A 523 21.33 24.02 -5.96
C TRP A 523 21.49 22.53 -6.23
N ILE A 524 22.27 22.17 -7.26
CA ILE A 524 22.62 20.78 -7.60
C ILE A 524 24.12 20.73 -7.90
N ASP A 525 24.87 19.91 -7.17
CA ASP A 525 26.34 19.96 -7.08
C ASP A 525 26.89 21.38 -6.92
N GLY A 526 26.21 22.23 -6.13
CA GLY A 526 26.58 23.62 -5.89
C GLY A 526 26.21 24.61 -7.00
N ALA A 527 25.72 24.14 -8.15
CA ALA A 527 25.21 24.98 -9.22
C ALA A 527 23.79 25.49 -8.88
N ALA A 528 23.60 26.80 -8.76
CA ALA A 528 22.25 27.38 -8.64
C ALA A 528 21.44 27.08 -9.91
N GLN A 529 20.20 26.60 -9.74
CA GLN A 529 19.36 26.08 -10.82
C GLN A 529 18.40 27.11 -11.43
N PHE A 530 18.22 28.25 -10.77
CA PHE A 530 17.40 29.37 -11.24
C PHE A 530 18.18 30.68 -11.11
N SER A 531 18.39 31.38 -12.22
CA SER A 531 19.11 32.67 -12.24
C SER A 531 18.24 33.85 -11.83
N ASP A 532 16.93 33.76 -12.08
CA ASP A 532 15.90 34.76 -11.72
C ASP A 532 14.61 34.02 -11.32
N PRO A 533 14.58 33.36 -10.14
CA PRO A 533 13.42 32.60 -9.67
C PRO A 533 12.28 33.51 -9.25
N PHE A 534 11.04 33.15 -9.61
CA PHE A 534 9.86 33.86 -9.12
C PHE A 534 9.56 33.49 -7.65
N GLU A 535 10.00 34.33 -6.70
CA GLU A 535 9.62 34.19 -5.29
C GLU A 535 8.13 34.54 -5.09
N LEU A 536 7.39 33.69 -4.36
CA LEU A 536 6.02 33.96 -3.92
C LEU A 536 6.01 34.86 -2.67
N ASP A 537 5.03 35.75 -2.57
CA ASP A 537 4.88 36.67 -1.44
C ASP A 537 4.10 36.00 -0.31
N LYS A 538 4.81 35.14 0.45
CA LYS A 538 4.28 34.36 1.57
C LYS A 538 4.87 34.83 2.91
N PRO A 539 4.08 34.81 4.01
CA PRO A 539 4.60 35.00 5.37
C PRO A 539 5.68 33.96 5.72
N LEU A 540 6.76 34.41 6.36
CA LEU A 540 7.85 33.56 6.83
C LEU A 540 7.54 33.02 8.24
N ASP A 541 6.48 32.21 8.35
CA ASP A 541 5.92 31.73 9.62
C ASP A 541 6.81 30.70 10.38
N GLY A 542 7.94 30.29 9.78
CA GLY A 542 8.83 29.28 10.31
C GLY A 542 8.31 27.84 10.15
N PRO A 543 9.03 26.83 10.66
CA PRO A 543 8.61 25.44 10.54
C PRO A 543 7.32 25.14 11.32
N ILE A 544 6.46 24.26 10.79
CA ILE A 544 5.21 23.90 11.46
C ILE A 544 5.51 23.16 12.76
N SER A 545 4.80 23.52 13.84
CA SER A 545 4.87 22.78 15.10
C SER A 545 4.16 21.42 14.93
N PRO A 546 4.87 20.27 15.01
CA PRO A 546 4.24 18.99 14.68
C PRO A 546 3.17 18.60 15.70
N ASP A 547 1.92 18.39 15.24
CA ASP A 547 0.84 17.97 16.13
C ASP A 547 0.87 16.44 16.35
N PRO A 548 1.21 15.95 17.56
CA PRO A 548 1.24 14.51 17.85
C PRO A 548 -0.15 13.86 17.78
N LYS A 549 -1.24 14.64 17.78
CA LYS A 549 -2.61 14.10 17.64
C LYS A 549 -2.89 13.54 16.26
N LEU A 550 -2.17 13.94 15.21
CA LEU A 550 -2.39 13.42 13.85
C LEU A 550 -2.11 11.91 13.77
N ALA A 551 -1.35 11.36 14.71
CA ALA A 551 -1.13 9.92 14.88
C ALA A 551 -2.37 9.16 15.45
N ASN A 552 -3.43 9.85 15.87
CA ASN A 552 -4.70 9.26 16.26
C ASN A 552 -5.60 9.13 15.01
N THR A 553 -5.78 7.91 14.52
CA THR A 553 -6.38 7.64 13.20
C THR A 553 -7.71 6.89 13.25
N THR A 554 -8.29 6.74 14.44
CA THR A 554 -9.60 6.11 14.68
C THR A 554 -10.67 7.17 14.95
N GLU A 555 -11.50 7.42 13.95
CA GLU A 555 -12.67 8.30 14.02
C GLU A 555 -13.94 7.49 13.73
N ASP A 556 -14.73 7.22 14.77
CA ASP A 556 -16.01 6.52 14.61
C ASP A 556 -17.04 7.49 14.01
N THR A 557 -17.75 7.06 12.97
CA THR A 557 -18.82 7.88 12.36
C THR A 557 -20.15 7.60 13.06
N THR A 558 -20.81 8.64 13.56
CA THR A 558 -22.15 8.55 14.16
C THR A 558 -23.11 9.52 13.46
N ASP A 559 -24.20 9.00 12.89
CA ASP A 559 -25.25 9.84 12.30
C ASP A 559 -26.19 10.38 13.40
N LEU A 560 -26.33 11.70 13.50
CA LEU A 560 -27.07 12.38 14.56
C LEU A 560 -28.10 13.35 14.00
N LYS A 561 -29.34 13.30 14.52
CA LYS A 561 -30.37 14.32 14.24
C LYS A 561 -30.13 15.63 14.98
N GLU A 562 -29.45 15.59 16.12
CA GLU A 562 -29.23 16.72 17.02
C GLU A 562 -27.75 16.75 17.43
N VAL A 563 -27.04 17.81 17.07
CA VAL A 563 -25.64 18.01 17.45
C VAL A 563 -25.32 19.49 17.60
N VAL A 564 -24.47 19.82 18.58
CA VAL A 564 -23.97 21.17 18.83
C VAL A 564 -22.45 21.18 18.65
N PHE A 565 -21.95 22.09 17.82
CA PHE A 565 -20.53 22.39 17.72
C PHE A 565 -20.22 23.68 18.47
N THR A 566 -19.15 23.64 19.25
CA THR A 566 -18.66 24.75 20.09
C THR A 566 -17.21 25.05 19.68
N GLY A 567 -16.75 26.30 19.82
CA GLY A 567 -15.39 26.67 19.40
C GLY A 567 -15.21 26.88 17.89
N VAL A 568 -16.29 27.25 17.18
CA VAL A 568 -16.24 27.60 15.75
C VAL A 568 -15.65 29.01 15.61
N SER A 569 -14.58 29.13 14.85
CA SER A 569 -13.86 30.38 14.56
C SER A 569 -14.25 30.98 13.21
N ASN A 570 -14.61 30.15 12.22
CA ASN A 570 -14.94 30.61 10.86
C ASN A 570 -16.20 29.92 10.32
N VAL A 571 -17.09 30.70 9.68
CA VAL A 571 -18.30 30.20 9.02
C VAL A 571 -18.35 30.70 7.57
N TRP A 572 -18.09 29.78 6.64
CA TRP A 572 -17.97 29.98 5.19
C TRP A 572 -19.17 29.41 4.42
N LEU A 573 -20.39 29.76 4.87
CA LEU A 573 -21.65 29.38 4.24
C LEU A 573 -22.17 30.49 3.29
N SER A 574 -23.24 30.23 2.52
CA SER A 574 -23.75 31.22 1.55
C SER A 574 -24.57 32.36 2.19
N GLY A 575 -23.87 33.44 2.46
CA GLY A 575 -24.33 34.77 2.85
C GLY A 575 -23.09 35.66 3.01
N GLU A 576 -23.19 36.96 2.73
CA GLU A 576 -22.06 37.86 3.02
C GLU A 576 -21.99 38.14 4.53
N GLU A 577 -20.77 38.24 5.07
CA GLU A 577 -20.41 38.49 6.47
C GLU A 577 -20.80 37.41 7.52
N ALA A 578 -19.89 36.45 7.76
CA ALA A 578 -19.92 35.56 8.94
C ALA A 578 -18.53 35.10 9.46
N SER A 579 -17.46 35.86 9.20
CA SER A 579 -16.22 35.75 9.98
C SER A 579 -16.45 36.34 11.38
N THR A 580 -16.04 35.67 12.46
CA THR A 580 -16.20 36.24 13.80
C THR A 580 -15.15 37.33 14.05
N ALA A 581 -15.57 38.59 13.92
CA ALA A 581 -14.72 39.73 14.21
C ALA A 581 -14.17 39.62 15.65
N ASN A 582 -12.89 39.95 15.81
CA ASN A 582 -12.15 39.93 17.09
C ASN A 582 -11.85 38.54 17.70
N GLY A 583 -12.05 37.44 16.96
CA GLY A 583 -11.60 36.10 17.39
C GLY A 583 -12.46 35.45 18.48
N GLU A 584 -13.67 35.96 18.70
CA GLU A 584 -14.68 35.29 19.53
C GLU A 584 -15.15 34.01 18.82
N THR A 585 -15.24 32.88 19.53
CA THR A 585 -15.77 31.64 18.95
C THR A 585 -17.28 31.57 19.08
N VAL A 586 -17.98 31.23 17.99
CA VAL A 586 -19.42 30.94 18.02
C VAL A 586 -19.71 29.45 18.21
N ASN A 587 -20.96 29.19 18.55
CA ASN A 587 -21.56 27.86 18.61
C ASN A 587 -22.50 27.70 17.40
N VAL A 588 -22.62 26.48 16.88
CA VAL A 588 -23.57 26.14 15.81
C VAL A 588 -24.37 24.91 16.20
N VAL A 589 -25.69 25.03 16.11
CA VAL A 589 -26.66 24.02 16.54
C VAL A 589 -27.35 23.45 15.30
N PHE A 590 -27.32 22.13 15.14
CA PHE A 590 -28.00 21.41 14.07
C PHE A 590 -29.18 20.60 14.63
N SER A 591 -30.32 20.68 13.94
CA SER A 591 -31.55 19.94 14.26
C SER A 591 -32.18 19.38 13.00
N ASN A 592 -32.41 18.07 12.96
CA ASN A 592 -32.94 17.32 11.81
C ASN A 592 -32.20 17.60 10.49
N GLY A 593 -30.87 17.77 10.57
CA GLY A 593 -29.98 18.07 9.44
C GLY A 593 -29.90 19.55 9.05
N ASP A 594 -30.80 20.40 9.51
CA ASP A 594 -30.79 21.85 9.26
C ASP A 594 -29.96 22.60 10.32
N ILE A 595 -29.38 23.73 9.93
CA ILE A 595 -28.81 24.72 10.86
C ILE A 595 -29.96 25.40 11.61
N LYS A 596 -30.01 25.23 12.94
CA LYS A 596 -30.98 25.88 13.82
C LYS A 596 -30.50 27.25 14.32
N CYS A 597 -29.22 27.35 14.67
CA CYS A 597 -28.62 28.55 15.27
C CYS A 597 -27.13 28.65 14.95
N ILE A 598 -26.65 29.87 14.73
CA ILE A 598 -25.23 30.27 14.67
C ILE A 598 -25.08 31.47 15.62
N GLY A 599 -24.09 31.46 16.51
CA GLY A 599 -23.84 32.55 17.46
C GLY A 599 -23.65 32.04 18.88
N ALA A 600 -24.19 32.75 19.88
CA ALA A 600 -24.12 32.32 21.28
C ALA A 600 -24.92 31.02 21.52
N CYS A 601 -26.14 30.94 20.95
CA CYS A 601 -27.05 29.79 21.02
C CYS A 601 -27.29 29.23 22.45
N THR A 602 -27.19 30.07 23.48
CA THR A 602 -27.00 29.66 24.89
C THR A 602 -28.02 28.64 25.38
N GLU A 603 -29.32 28.88 25.13
CA GLU A 603 -30.40 27.98 25.54
C GLU A 603 -30.28 26.58 24.93
N ASP A 604 -29.88 26.47 23.65
CA ASP A 604 -29.66 25.19 22.99
C ASP A 604 -28.38 24.49 23.47
N VAL A 605 -27.32 25.24 23.75
CA VAL A 605 -26.06 24.69 24.30
C VAL A 605 -26.28 24.16 25.72
N GLU A 606 -27.02 24.88 26.56
CA GLU A 606 -27.37 24.44 27.92
C GLU A 606 -28.34 23.24 27.88
N ALA A 607 -29.38 23.30 27.03
CA ALA A 607 -30.29 22.17 26.83
C ALA A 607 -29.54 20.92 26.36
N ALA A 608 -28.61 21.05 25.39
CA ALA A 608 -27.81 19.93 24.90
C ALA A 608 -26.93 19.31 25.99
N LYS A 609 -26.25 20.14 26.78
CA LYS A 609 -25.41 19.71 27.92
C LYS A 609 -26.24 19.03 29.03
N SER A 610 -27.50 19.42 29.23
CA SER A 610 -28.39 18.81 30.23
C SER A 610 -29.16 17.57 29.75
N SER A 611 -29.34 17.38 28.44
CA SER A 611 -30.20 16.33 27.88
C SER A 611 -29.44 15.20 27.17
N SER A 612 -28.14 15.04 27.43
CA SER A 612 -27.26 14.04 26.80
C SER A 612 -27.19 14.11 25.27
N LYS A 613 -27.47 15.26 24.65
CA LYS A 613 -27.20 15.48 23.21
C LYS A 613 -25.69 15.57 22.98
N LYS A 614 -25.24 15.22 21.77
CA LYS A 614 -23.82 15.32 21.42
C LYS A 614 -23.41 16.80 21.31
N VAL A 615 -22.46 17.20 22.14
CA VAL A 615 -21.67 18.42 21.97
C VAL A 615 -20.28 18.02 21.44
N VAL A 616 -19.72 18.84 20.54
CA VAL A 616 -18.39 18.66 19.96
C VAL A 616 -17.62 19.97 20.07
N ASP A 617 -16.71 20.05 21.05
CA ASP A 617 -15.78 21.16 21.19
C ASP A 617 -14.67 21.06 20.14
N LEU A 618 -14.60 22.07 19.28
CA LEU A 618 -13.60 22.24 18.22
C LEU A 618 -12.47 23.17 18.68
N LYS A 619 -11.30 23.02 18.08
CA LYS A 619 -10.20 24.00 18.14
C LYS A 619 -9.98 24.60 16.77
N ASN A 620 -10.07 25.94 16.66
CA ASN A 620 -10.05 26.63 15.37
C ASN A 620 -11.10 26.02 14.41
N GLY A 621 -12.35 25.94 14.86
CA GLY A 621 -13.40 25.23 14.13
C GLY A 621 -13.84 25.99 12.87
N HIS A 622 -13.92 25.29 11.74
CA HIS A 622 -14.37 25.85 10.46
C HIS A 622 -15.66 25.15 10.01
N ILE A 623 -16.61 25.91 9.49
CA ILE A 623 -17.83 25.37 8.86
C ILE A 623 -17.92 25.92 7.43
N THR A 624 -18.09 25.06 6.44
CA THR A 624 -18.09 25.44 5.01
C THR A 624 -19.31 24.88 4.27
N GLU A 625 -19.63 25.44 3.10
CA GLU A 625 -20.38 24.68 2.10
C GLU A 625 -19.60 23.39 1.75
N THR A 626 -20.31 22.32 1.38
CA THR A 626 -19.65 21.08 0.90
C THR A 626 -19.09 21.25 -0.50
N PHE A 627 -18.02 20.54 -0.80
CA PHE A 627 -17.42 20.52 -2.12
C PHE A 627 -18.28 19.74 -3.13
N THR A 628 -18.07 20.00 -4.41
CA THR A 628 -18.79 19.37 -5.53
C THR A 628 -17.80 18.81 -6.54
N ALA A 629 -17.84 17.50 -6.76
CA ALA A 629 -17.02 16.87 -7.80
C ALA A 629 -17.59 17.18 -9.20
N PHE A 630 -16.73 17.56 -10.14
CA PHE A 630 -17.08 17.77 -11.55
C PHE A 630 -15.92 17.33 -12.45
N GLY A 631 -16.24 16.58 -13.50
CA GLY A 631 -15.30 16.32 -14.61
C GLY A 631 -14.64 14.95 -14.63
N SER A 632 -14.73 14.18 -13.56
CA SER A 632 -14.24 12.81 -13.52
C SER A 632 -15.35 11.82 -13.90
N LEU A 633 -15.20 10.55 -13.51
CA LEU A 633 -16.15 9.47 -13.83
C LEU A 633 -16.89 8.94 -12.61
N ILE A 634 -16.67 9.54 -11.43
CA ILE A 634 -17.23 9.08 -10.17
C ILE A 634 -18.75 8.91 -10.24
N GLY A 635 -19.24 7.79 -9.72
CA GLY A 635 -20.65 7.40 -9.81
C GLY A 635 -21.11 6.93 -11.18
N LEU A 636 -20.23 6.88 -12.18
CA LEU A 636 -20.37 6.12 -13.43
C LEU A 636 -19.38 4.93 -13.49
N ASN A 637 -18.58 4.72 -12.43
CA ASN A 637 -17.74 3.56 -12.23
C ASN A 637 -17.40 3.32 -10.74
N GLU A 638 -16.68 2.22 -10.45
CA GLU A 638 -16.01 1.96 -9.17
C GLU A 638 -14.48 1.79 -9.33
N ILE A 639 -13.99 1.12 -10.40
CA ILE A 639 -12.55 0.90 -10.65
C ILE A 639 -12.20 1.24 -12.11
N ASP A 640 -11.36 2.26 -12.32
CA ASP A 640 -11.26 2.97 -13.61
C ASP A 640 -10.82 2.13 -14.83
N ASN A 641 -10.02 1.09 -14.59
CA ASN A 641 -9.51 0.18 -15.61
C ASN A 641 -10.23 -1.18 -15.66
N GLU A 642 -11.16 -1.47 -14.75
CA GLU A 642 -11.93 -2.73 -14.75
C GLU A 642 -13.26 -2.54 -15.46
N ALA A 643 -13.36 -3.06 -16.69
CA ALA A 643 -14.49 -2.84 -17.59
C ALA A 643 -15.84 -3.31 -17.02
N ASP A 644 -15.86 -4.34 -16.16
CA ASP A 644 -17.08 -4.83 -15.50
C ASP A 644 -17.60 -3.86 -14.40
N THR A 645 -16.81 -2.85 -14.03
CA THR A 645 -17.13 -1.85 -12.99
C THR A 645 -17.28 -0.42 -13.52
N ASP A 646 -17.29 -0.26 -14.84
CA ASP A 646 -17.22 1.03 -15.54
C ASP A 646 -18.29 1.13 -16.63
N ASN A 647 -18.96 2.29 -16.75
CA ASN A 647 -20.03 2.52 -17.73
C ASN A 647 -19.55 2.48 -19.22
N GLY A 648 -18.26 2.22 -19.47
CA GLY A 648 -17.73 1.93 -20.80
C GLY A 648 -17.43 3.16 -21.65
N ARG A 649 -16.85 2.94 -22.82
CA ARG A 649 -16.44 4.00 -23.77
C ARG A 649 -17.48 4.15 -24.87
N ASN A 650 -18.01 5.35 -25.08
CA ASN A 650 -18.97 5.66 -26.15
C ASN A 650 -18.40 6.65 -27.17
N PRO A 651 -17.55 6.21 -28.13
CA PRO A 651 -16.88 7.10 -29.09
C PRO A 651 -17.74 7.50 -30.29
N THR A 652 -18.91 6.89 -30.48
CA THR A 652 -19.78 7.10 -31.66
C THR A 652 -21.22 7.47 -31.34
N GLY A 653 -21.71 7.13 -30.14
CA GLY A 653 -23.06 7.46 -29.69
C GLY A 653 -23.13 8.69 -28.79
N PHE A 654 -24.37 9.03 -28.44
CA PHE A 654 -24.72 10.02 -27.42
C PHE A 654 -25.54 9.30 -26.34
N SER A 655 -25.16 9.45 -25.07
CA SER A 655 -25.83 8.80 -23.93
C SER A 655 -25.99 9.78 -22.76
N ARG A 656 -26.83 9.44 -21.77
CA ARG A 656 -27.03 10.26 -20.57
C ARG A 656 -26.25 9.68 -19.39
N GLY A 657 -25.75 10.55 -18.53
CA GLY A 657 -25.10 10.14 -17.27
C GLY A 657 -26.08 9.43 -16.32
N LEU A 658 -27.34 9.84 -16.31
CA LEU A 658 -28.38 9.28 -15.43
C LEU A 658 -28.54 7.77 -15.61
N ASP A 659 -28.53 7.32 -16.87
CA ASP A 659 -28.86 5.95 -17.25
C ASP A 659 -27.71 4.96 -16.89
N GLY A 660 -26.54 5.48 -16.52
CA GLY A 660 -25.35 4.71 -16.11
C GLY A 660 -24.88 4.96 -14.68
N LEU A 661 -25.74 5.50 -13.79
CA LEU A 661 -25.38 5.77 -12.40
C LEU A 661 -25.16 4.48 -11.57
N VAL A 662 -23.95 4.35 -11.02
CA VAL A 662 -23.55 3.34 -10.03
C VAL A 662 -23.32 4.05 -8.68
N LEU A 663 -24.20 3.81 -7.72
CA LEU A 663 -24.22 4.46 -6.39
C LEU A 663 -23.94 3.44 -5.27
N ASP A 664 -23.96 3.87 -4.00
CA ASP A 664 -23.57 3.05 -2.81
C ASP A 664 -22.16 2.42 -2.95
N ASN A 665 -21.20 3.19 -3.50
CA ASN A 665 -19.87 2.70 -3.90
C ASN A 665 -18.72 3.33 -3.08
N LYS A 666 -17.53 2.71 -3.11
CA LYS A 666 -16.37 3.09 -2.30
C LYS A 666 -15.89 4.51 -2.59
N LYS A 667 -15.78 4.89 -3.88
CA LYS A 667 -15.37 6.25 -4.27
C LYS A 667 -16.33 7.31 -3.69
N LEU A 668 -17.63 7.05 -3.73
CA LEU A 668 -18.68 7.95 -3.25
C LEU A 668 -18.73 8.03 -1.70
N HIS A 669 -18.52 6.91 -1.00
CA HIS A 669 -18.36 6.93 0.46
C HIS A 669 -17.13 7.75 0.90
N ILE A 670 -16.02 7.63 0.17
CA ILE A 670 -14.81 8.44 0.39
C ILE A 670 -15.08 9.93 0.08
N ALA A 671 -15.78 10.23 -1.01
CA ALA A 671 -16.21 11.59 -1.34
C ALA A 671 -16.99 12.24 -0.18
N LYS A 672 -18.02 11.55 0.35
CA LYS A 672 -18.76 11.99 1.54
C LYS A 672 -17.83 12.20 2.74
N LYS A 673 -16.93 11.25 3.03
CA LYS A 673 -16.00 11.30 4.17
C LYS A 673 -15.14 12.58 4.15
N TYR A 674 -14.74 13.07 2.98
CA TYR A 674 -13.91 14.27 2.84
C TYR A 674 -14.69 15.56 2.55
N GLY A 675 -16.02 15.55 2.71
CA GLY A 675 -16.87 16.75 2.59
C GLY A 675 -17.41 17.03 1.19
N VAL A 676 -17.24 16.09 0.25
CA VAL A 676 -17.74 16.18 -1.13
C VAL A 676 -19.11 15.47 -1.21
N THR A 677 -20.19 16.21 -1.01
CA THR A 677 -21.54 15.62 -0.91
C THR A 677 -22.33 15.59 -2.22
N LYS A 678 -21.88 16.33 -3.23
CA LYS A 678 -22.50 16.43 -4.56
C LYS A 678 -21.49 16.08 -5.65
N ALA A 679 -21.97 15.49 -6.74
CA ALA A 679 -21.17 15.15 -7.91
C ALA A 679 -21.95 15.42 -9.21
N ILE A 680 -21.19 15.75 -10.26
CA ILE A 680 -21.70 16.00 -11.62
C ILE A 680 -20.80 15.24 -12.61
N SER A 681 -21.31 14.16 -13.17
CA SER A 681 -20.52 13.19 -13.94
C SER A 681 -21.09 12.97 -15.34
N ALA A 682 -20.23 12.82 -16.34
CA ALA A 682 -20.60 12.73 -17.77
C ALA A 682 -20.06 11.44 -18.41
N PRO A 683 -20.83 10.75 -19.29
CA PRO A 683 -20.42 9.50 -19.92
C PRO A 683 -19.06 9.58 -20.64
N LYS A 684 -18.23 8.55 -20.42
CA LYS A 684 -16.87 8.42 -20.96
C LYS A 684 -16.90 8.30 -22.49
N PHE A 685 -16.19 9.21 -23.15
CA PHE A 685 -15.98 9.17 -24.60
C PHE A 685 -14.95 8.10 -24.99
N THR A 686 -13.72 8.21 -24.46
CA THR A 686 -12.61 7.30 -24.81
C THR A 686 -11.70 6.87 -23.65
N GLY A 687 -11.71 7.60 -22.54
CA GLY A 687 -10.83 7.40 -21.37
C GLY A 687 -11.16 8.41 -20.26
N GLY A 688 -10.32 8.49 -19.22
CA GLY A 688 -10.42 9.53 -18.19
C GLY A 688 -10.44 10.93 -18.79
N LEU A 689 -11.14 11.87 -18.12
CA LEU A 689 -11.33 13.26 -18.55
C LEU A 689 -11.70 13.42 -20.05
N THR A 690 -12.50 12.50 -20.62
CA THR A 690 -13.06 12.65 -21.97
C THR A 690 -14.53 12.26 -21.96
N HIS A 691 -15.40 13.15 -22.43
CA HIS A 691 -16.86 13.02 -22.27
C HIS A 691 -17.63 13.28 -23.57
N SER A 692 -18.74 12.56 -23.73
CA SER A 692 -19.70 12.73 -24.82
C SER A 692 -21.08 12.27 -24.34
N GLY A 693 -22.06 13.18 -24.29
CA GLY A 693 -23.41 12.87 -23.79
C GLY A 693 -24.01 14.01 -22.97
N THR A 694 -24.90 13.69 -22.03
CA THR A 694 -25.31 14.60 -20.94
C THR A 694 -24.71 14.19 -19.61
N SER A 695 -24.37 15.16 -18.75
CA SER A 695 -24.00 14.87 -17.35
C SER A 695 -25.22 14.85 -16.43
N VAL A 696 -25.18 14.02 -15.39
CA VAL A 696 -26.19 13.95 -14.32
C VAL A 696 -25.66 14.59 -13.03
N GLY A 697 -26.53 15.25 -12.26
CA GLY A 697 -26.22 15.86 -10.97
C GLY A 697 -26.85 15.07 -9.81
N PHE A 698 -26.02 14.56 -8.92
CA PHE A 698 -26.44 13.65 -7.85
C PHE A 698 -25.70 13.86 -6.52
N ASN A 699 -26.20 13.22 -5.45
CA ASN A 699 -25.64 13.24 -4.10
C ASN A 699 -24.77 11.99 -3.84
N THR A 700 -23.58 12.16 -3.28
CA THR A 700 -22.61 11.07 -3.07
C THR A 700 -22.95 10.12 -1.92
N ASP A 701 -23.89 10.51 -1.06
CA ASP A 701 -24.40 9.69 0.06
C ASP A 701 -25.58 8.80 -0.34
N ALA A 702 -26.04 8.88 -1.60
CA ALA A 702 -27.22 8.15 -2.09
C ALA A 702 -26.94 6.67 -2.41
N LYS A 703 -27.96 5.82 -2.23
CA LYS A 703 -27.84 4.37 -2.44
C LYS A 703 -28.26 3.90 -3.83
N HIS A 704 -29.21 4.58 -4.44
CA HIS A 704 -29.70 4.31 -5.79
C HIS A 704 -30.41 5.54 -6.36
N SER A 705 -30.46 5.67 -7.69
CA SER A 705 -31.01 6.87 -8.36
C SER A 705 -32.45 7.21 -7.99
N LEU A 706 -33.25 6.20 -7.61
CA LEU A 706 -34.64 6.35 -7.14
C LEU A 706 -34.78 6.79 -5.67
N GLU A 707 -33.69 6.99 -4.91
CA GLU A 707 -33.79 7.51 -3.54
C GLU A 707 -34.19 9.00 -3.60
N LYS A 708 -35.06 9.44 -2.68
CA LYS A 708 -35.62 10.80 -2.70
C LYS A 708 -34.50 11.86 -2.54
N GLY A 709 -34.17 12.53 -3.65
CA GLY A 709 -33.10 13.52 -3.70
C GLY A 709 -31.71 12.94 -3.97
N ALA A 710 -31.61 11.67 -4.40
CA ALA A 710 -30.35 11.11 -4.90
C ALA A 710 -29.88 11.84 -6.15
N VAL A 711 -30.74 11.90 -7.17
CA VAL A 711 -30.56 12.76 -8.35
C VAL A 711 -31.23 14.10 -8.05
N TRP A 712 -30.46 15.20 -8.17
CA TRP A 712 -30.97 16.57 -8.01
C TRP A 712 -31.11 17.32 -9.35
N ALA A 713 -30.49 16.81 -10.42
CA ALA A 713 -30.76 17.18 -11.81
C ALA A 713 -30.45 16.00 -12.74
N GLU A 714 -31.43 15.56 -13.54
CA GLU A 714 -31.27 14.43 -14.47
C GLU A 714 -30.27 14.71 -15.60
N ASP A 715 -30.36 15.91 -16.19
CA ASP A 715 -29.46 16.40 -17.23
C ASP A 715 -28.98 17.81 -16.83
N VAL A 716 -27.68 17.95 -16.60
CA VAL A 716 -27.03 19.18 -16.11
C VAL A 716 -26.37 19.98 -17.24
N ALA A 717 -25.74 19.29 -18.19
CA ALA A 717 -24.99 19.89 -19.28
C ALA A 717 -24.84 18.90 -20.44
N VAL A 718 -24.63 19.39 -21.66
CA VAL A 718 -24.19 18.58 -22.82
C VAL A 718 -22.67 18.65 -22.92
N HIS A 719 -21.99 17.50 -23.05
CA HIS A 719 -20.53 17.43 -23.06
C HIS A 719 -19.97 17.03 -24.43
N ARG A 720 -18.88 17.67 -24.87
CA ARG A 720 -18.12 17.29 -26.07
C ARG A 720 -16.61 17.37 -25.84
N THR A 721 -15.89 16.35 -26.31
CA THR A 721 -14.42 16.32 -26.27
C THR A 721 -13.81 16.95 -27.52
N LEU A 722 -12.86 17.87 -27.33
CA LEU A 722 -12.09 18.57 -28.37
C LEU A 722 -10.56 18.51 -28.12
N THR A 723 -10.10 17.68 -27.17
CA THR A 723 -8.68 17.35 -26.97
C THR A 723 -8.16 16.45 -28.09
N LEU A 724 -6.87 16.07 -28.04
CA LEU A 724 -6.29 15.09 -28.97
C LEU A 724 -7.10 13.77 -29.10
N ALA A 725 -7.85 13.39 -28.05
CA ALA A 725 -8.72 12.20 -28.06
C ALA A 725 -9.84 12.25 -29.11
N ALA A 726 -10.26 13.46 -29.53
CA ALA A 726 -11.29 13.66 -30.55
C ALA A 726 -10.88 13.22 -31.96
N LYS A 727 -9.59 12.97 -32.21
CA LYS A 727 -9.02 12.57 -33.51
C LYS A 727 -9.24 11.07 -33.81
N ARG A 728 -10.49 10.59 -33.81
CA ARG A 728 -10.85 9.17 -34.02
C ARG A 728 -12.16 9.03 -34.82
N GLY A 729 -12.32 7.87 -35.47
CA GLY A 729 -13.53 7.55 -36.25
C GLY A 729 -13.78 8.57 -37.36
N ASP A 730 -15.01 9.08 -37.41
CA ASP A 730 -15.45 10.07 -38.40
C ASP A 730 -14.76 11.44 -38.27
N ASN A 731 -14.05 11.69 -37.16
CA ASN A 731 -13.30 12.93 -36.92
C ASN A 731 -11.78 12.64 -36.99
N PRO A 732 -11.15 12.53 -38.17
CA PRO A 732 -9.71 12.28 -38.26
C PRO A 732 -8.85 13.47 -37.77
N SER A 733 -9.41 14.68 -37.71
CA SER A 733 -8.73 15.87 -37.19
C SER A 733 -9.58 16.71 -36.21
N ILE A 734 -8.90 17.62 -35.49
CA ILE A 734 -9.56 18.64 -34.66
C ILE A 734 -10.42 19.58 -35.52
N SER A 735 -10.03 19.84 -36.77
CA SER A 735 -10.82 20.64 -37.71
C SER A 735 -12.17 19.99 -38.03
N ASP A 736 -12.20 18.66 -38.14
CA ASP A 736 -13.43 17.90 -38.36
C ASP A 736 -14.32 17.89 -37.12
N ALA A 737 -13.73 17.69 -35.93
CA ALA A 737 -14.46 17.76 -34.66
C ALA A 737 -15.10 19.14 -34.41
N ILE A 738 -14.35 20.23 -34.65
CA ILE A 738 -14.86 21.61 -34.61
C ILE A 738 -15.90 21.86 -35.73
N GLY A 739 -15.70 21.27 -36.91
CA GLY A 739 -16.64 21.32 -38.03
C GLY A 739 -17.99 20.67 -37.70
N LYS A 740 -17.96 19.44 -37.17
CA LYS A 740 -19.11 18.67 -36.71
C LYS A 740 -19.87 19.41 -35.60
N LEU A 741 -19.16 19.93 -34.59
CA LEU A 741 -19.76 20.75 -33.52
C LEU A 741 -20.47 22.00 -34.06
N ARG A 742 -19.86 22.73 -35.00
CA ARG A 742 -20.50 23.88 -35.65
C ARG A 742 -21.75 23.46 -36.43
N HIS A 743 -21.67 22.34 -37.16
CA HIS A 743 -22.75 21.86 -38.01
C HIS A 743 -23.98 21.47 -37.20
N THR A 744 -23.83 20.62 -36.16
CA THR A 744 -24.97 20.12 -35.37
C THR A 744 -25.59 21.22 -34.50
N LEU A 745 -24.81 22.19 -34.01
CA LEU A 745 -25.37 23.37 -33.34
C LEU A 745 -26.16 24.27 -34.30
N LEU A 746 -25.65 24.54 -35.51
CA LEU A 746 -26.39 25.32 -36.51
C LEU A 746 -27.63 24.59 -37.03
N GLU A 747 -27.60 23.26 -37.12
CA GLU A 747 -28.77 22.43 -37.42
C GLU A 747 -29.83 22.53 -36.30
N ALA A 748 -29.42 22.46 -35.03
CA ALA A 748 -30.30 22.69 -33.89
C ALA A 748 -30.90 24.11 -33.87
N VAL A 749 -30.17 25.14 -34.32
CA VAL A 749 -30.75 26.49 -34.56
C VAL A 749 -31.74 26.45 -35.72
N ALA A 750 -31.38 25.80 -36.84
CA ALA A 750 -32.16 25.80 -38.08
C ALA A 750 -33.49 25.04 -37.97
N THR A 751 -33.52 23.88 -37.32
CA THR A 751 -34.72 23.05 -37.22
C THR A 751 -35.78 23.62 -36.28
N ASN A 752 -37.04 23.37 -36.62
CA ASN A 752 -38.20 23.55 -35.73
C ASN A 752 -38.72 22.20 -35.19
N ASP A 753 -38.15 21.08 -35.64
CA ASP A 753 -38.47 19.75 -35.14
C ASP A 753 -37.80 19.53 -33.77
N THR A 754 -38.52 18.98 -32.80
CA THR A 754 -37.99 18.54 -31.51
C THR A 754 -37.42 17.11 -31.56
N GLY A 755 -37.61 16.43 -32.70
CA GLY A 755 -37.37 15.00 -32.86
C GLY A 755 -38.52 14.15 -32.32
N SER A 756 -38.64 12.93 -32.85
CA SER A 756 -39.53 11.90 -32.27
C SER A 756 -38.97 11.25 -30.99
N ASP A 757 -37.67 11.44 -30.74
CA ASP A 757 -36.96 10.97 -29.55
C ASP A 757 -36.45 12.18 -28.72
N PRO A 758 -37.02 12.44 -27.53
CA PRO A 758 -36.62 13.56 -26.68
C PRO A 758 -35.27 13.37 -25.97
N PHE A 759 -34.67 12.18 -26.09
CA PHE A 759 -33.35 11.85 -25.53
C PHE A 759 -32.21 11.88 -26.57
N SER A 760 -32.54 12.13 -27.84
CA SER A 760 -31.59 12.22 -28.94
C SER A 760 -30.60 13.38 -28.80
N GLU A 761 -29.43 13.27 -29.45
CA GLU A 761 -28.45 14.37 -29.51
C GLU A 761 -29.09 15.68 -30.02
N ALA A 762 -29.92 15.60 -31.06
CA ALA A 762 -30.62 16.76 -31.62
C ALA A 762 -31.55 17.44 -30.61
N ALA A 763 -32.31 16.67 -29.82
CA ALA A 763 -33.18 17.20 -28.79
C ALA A 763 -32.40 17.90 -27.66
N TYR A 764 -31.24 17.36 -27.25
CA TYR A 764 -30.39 18.01 -26.25
C TYR A 764 -29.62 19.22 -26.80
N LEU A 765 -29.15 19.19 -28.05
CA LEU A 765 -28.58 20.37 -28.70
C LEU A 765 -29.64 21.46 -28.91
N LYS A 766 -30.92 21.11 -29.08
CA LYS A 766 -32.02 22.08 -29.10
C LYS A 766 -32.15 22.82 -27.75
N LYS A 767 -32.15 22.09 -26.63
CA LYS A 767 -32.12 22.68 -25.27
C LYS A 767 -30.91 23.60 -25.08
N VAL A 768 -29.75 23.21 -25.60
CA VAL A 768 -28.52 24.03 -25.55
C VAL A 768 -28.66 25.35 -26.32
N VAL A 769 -29.14 25.34 -27.57
CA VAL A 769 -29.28 26.59 -28.35
C VAL A 769 -30.47 27.45 -27.91
N ASN A 770 -31.47 26.87 -27.23
CA ASN A 770 -32.50 27.62 -26.49
C ASN A 770 -31.95 28.28 -25.21
N GLY A 771 -30.75 27.91 -24.75
CA GLY A 771 -30.14 28.36 -23.49
C GLY A 771 -30.57 27.58 -22.25
N GLU A 772 -31.43 26.56 -22.38
CA GLU A 772 -31.95 25.72 -21.29
C GLU A 772 -30.88 24.85 -20.62
N LEU A 773 -29.86 24.43 -21.38
CA LEU A 773 -28.70 23.68 -20.88
C LEU A 773 -27.37 24.33 -21.33
N PRO A 774 -26.30 24.25 -20.52
CA PRO A 774 -24.95 24.63 -20.95
C PRO A 774 -24.29 23.54 -21.82
N LEU A 775 -23.38 23.97 -22.69
CA LEU A 775 -22.47 23.14 -23.46
C LEU A 775 -21.08 23.15 -22.80
N VAL A 776 -20.66 22.02 -22.26
CA VAL A 776 -19.33 21.82 -21.68
C VAL A 776 -18.40 21.24 -22.75
N LEU A 777 -17.23 21.86 -22.92
CA LEU A 777 -16.21 21.46 -23.87
C LEU A 777 -14.94 21.01 -23.14
N THR A 778 -14.55 19.75 -23.32
CA THR A 778 -13.25 19.26 -22.85
C THR A 778 -12.17 19.68 -23.83
N VAL A 779 -11.33 20.66 -23.46
CA VAL A 779 -10.32 21.24 -24.35
C VAL A 779 -9.15 21.83 -23.55
N HIS A 780 -7.91 21.53 -23.93
CA HIS A 780 -6.71 22.12 -23.30
C HIS A 780 -6.12 23.28 -24.11
N SER A 781 -6.07 23.17 -25.44
CA SER A 781 -5.28 24.09 -26.26
C SER A 781 -5.98 25.41 -26.57
N ALA A 782 -5.24 26.51 -26.47
CA ALA A 782 -5.69 27.88 -26.74
C ALA A 782 -6.23 28.04 -28.16
N ASP A 783 -5.58 27.41 -29.15
CA ASP A 783 -6.00 27.48 -30.55
C ASP A 783 -7.36 26.78 -30.77
N THR A 784 -7.60 25.66 -30.07
CA THR A 784 -8.89 24.96 -30.08
C THR A 784 -9.95 25.70 -29.26
N ILE A 785 -9.57 26.36 -28.15
CA ILE A 785 -10.46 27.24 -27.38
C ILE A 785 -10.95 28.40 -28.27
N VAL A 786 -10.05 29.09 -28.98
CA VAL A 786 -10.43 30.15 -29.94
C VAL A 786 -11.30 29.62 -31.07
N ALA A 787 -11.04 28.40 -31.56
CA ALA A 787 -11.90 27.75 -32.55
C ALA A 787 -13.32 27.48 -32.00
N ALA A 788 -13.46 27.08 -30.73
CA ALA A 788 -14.74 26.91 -30.06
C ALA A 788 -15.46 28.24 -29.78
N LEU A 789 -14.74 29.29 -29.37
CA LEU A 789 -15.30 30.64 -29.20
C LEU A 789 -15.84 31.20 -30.52
N ARG A 790 -15.16 30.94 -31.65
CA ARG A 790 -15.68 31.26 -32.98
C ARG A 790 -16.96 30.49 -33.32
N VAL A 791 -17.07 29.21 -32.95
CA VAL A 791 -18.32 28.44 -33.12
C VAL A 791 -19.45 29.03 -32.27
N LYS A 792 -19.20 29.38 -31.00
CA LYS A 792 -20.15 30.08 -30.13
C LYS A 792 -20.67 31.37 -30.80
N ALA A 793 -19.78 32.23 -31.28
CA ALA A 793 -20.16 33.47 -31.97
C ALA A 793 -21.03 33.21 -33.22
N THR A 794 -20.65 32.27 -34.10
CA THR A 794 -21.44 31.92 -35.30
C THR A 794 -22.85 31.38 -34.95
N VAL A 795 -22.97 30.63 -33.85
CA VAL A 795 -24.26 30.10 -33.39
C VAL A 795 -25.13 31.21 -32.76
N GLU A 796 -24.53 32.13 -32.00
CA GLU A 796 -25.23 33.28 -31.43
C GLU A 796 -25.68 34.29 -32.51
N GLU A 797 -24.89 34.50 -33.57
CA GLU A 797 -25.31 35.24 -34.77
C GLU A 797 -26.52 34.59 -35.47
N ALA A 798 -26.51 33.26 -35.63
CA ALA A 798 -27.61 32.52 -36.22
C ALA A 798 -28.89 32.53 -35.36
N LEU A 799 -28.76 32.51 -34.03
CA LEU A 799 -29.87 32.69 -33.08
C LEU A 799 -30.43 34.11 -33.16
N ALA A 800 -29.57 35.13 -33.21
CA ALA A 800 -30.00 36.53 -33.35
C ALA A 800 -30.72 36.77 -34.69
N ALA A 801 -30.26 36.17 -35.79
CA ALA A 801 -30.93 36.23 -37.10
C ALA A 801 -32.31 35.55 -37.13
N LYS A 802 -32.60 34.63 -36.20
CA LYS A 802 -33.92 34.00 -36.04
C LYS A 802 -34.84 34.72 -35.04
N SER A 803 -34.29 35.54 -34.14
CA SER A 803 -35.08 36.12 -33.04
C SER A 803 -35.91 37.34 -33.47
N GLN A 804 -37.11 37.45 -32.91
CA GLN A 804 -37.96 38.65 -33.02
C GLN A 804 -37.89 39.55 -31.77
N SER A 805 -37.25 39.09 -30.69
CA SER A 805 -37.03 39.87 -29.47
C SER A 805 -35.73 40.69 -29.55
N LYS A 806 -35.70 41.85 -28.86
CA LYS A 806 -34.50 42.70 -28.77
C LYS A 806 -33.32 42.03 -28.07
N GLU A 807 -33.61 41.06 -27.19
CA GLU A 807 -32.62 40.20 -26.55
C GLU A 807 -32.71 38.83 -27.22
N SER A 808 -31.58 38.33 -27.71
CA SER A 808 -31.47 37.01 -28.33
C SER A 808 -30.85 36.03 -27.33
N PRO A 809 -31.27 34.74 -27.32
CA PRO A 809 -30.73 33.75 -26.39
C PRO A 809 -29.23 33.59 -26.62
N LYS A 810 -28.45 33.65 -25.55
CA LYS A 810 -27.00 33.42 -25.57
C LYS A 810 -26.69 31.95 -25.31
N LEU A 811 -25.70 31.44 -26.04
CA LEU A 811 -25.21 30.08 -25.89
C LEU A 811 -24.34 29.99 -24.64
N ARG A 812 -24.85 29.29 -23.61
CA ARG A 812 -24.07 28.97 -22.41
C ARG A 812 -23.00 27.94 -22.76
N VAL A 813 -21.74 28.34 -22.72
CA VAL A 813 -20.57 27.48 -23.01
C VAL A 813 -19.60 27.56 -21.85
N SER A 814 -19.05 26.42 -21.46
CA SER A 814 -18.11 26.26 -20.36
C SER A 814 -16.98 25.33 -20.79
N ILE A 815 -15.77 25.52 -20.27
CA ILE A 815 -14.61 24.66 -20.56
C ILE A 815 -14.30 23.78 -19.37
N ILE A 816 -13.97 22.51 -19.63
CA ILE A 816 -13.17 21.69 -18.73
C ILE A 816 -11.83 21.37 -19.39
N GLY A 817 -10.75 21.37 -18.61
CA GLY A 817 -9.40 21.21 -19.13
C GLY A 817 -8.60 22.50 -18.97
N GLY A 818 -8.43 23.24 -20.06
CA GLY A 818 -7.98 24.63 -20.02
C GLY A 818 -6.49 24.86 -19.73
N ALA A 819 -5.59 23.89 -19.94
CA ALA A 819 -4.16 24.06 -19.64
C ALA A 819 -3.52 25.30 -20.30
N GLU A 820 -3.85 25.57 -21.58
CA GLU A 820 -3.39 26.76 -22.30
C GLU A 820 -4.39 27.94 -22.22
N SER A 821 -5.47 27.85 -21.44
CA SER A 821 -6.55 28.87 -21.39
C SER A 821 -6.08 30.25 -20.92
N HIS A 822 -5.00 30.30 -20.13
CA HIS A 822 -4.35 31.53 -19.70
C HIS A 822 -3.88 32.40 -20.88
N LEU A 823 -3.55 31.81 -22.04
CA LEU A 823 -3.16 32.54 -23.26
C LEU A 823 -4.34 33.31 -23.91
N VAL A 824 -5.58 33.01 -23.50
CA VAL A 824 -6.84 33.51 -24.10
C VAL A 824 -7.86 33.89 -23.02
N ALA A 825 -7.40 34.19 -21.80
CA ALA A 825 -8.23 34.54 -20.67
C ALA A 825 -9.10 35.81 -20.90
N PRO A 826 -8.61 36.89 -21.56
CA PRO A 826 -9.43 38.04 -21.91
C PRO A 826 -10.58 37.69 -22.86
N GLU A 827 -10.34 36.83 -23.86
CA GLU A 827 -11.35 36.36 -24.81
C GLU A 827 -12.41 35.48 -24.12
N LEU A 828 -11.99 34.64 -23.16
CA LEU A 828 -12.90 33.83 -22.34
C LEU A 828 -13.79 34.70 -21.46
N ALA A 829 -13.23 35.71 -20.80
CA ALA A 829 -13.97 36.67 -20.00
C ALA A 829 -14.98 37.47 -20.85
N ALA A 830 -14.53 37.99 -22.00
CA ALA A 830 -15.38 38.74 -22.94
C ALA A 830 -16.52 37.88 -23.54
N ALA A 831 -16.29 36.58 -23.74
CA ALA A 831 -17.29 35.63 -24.20
C ALA A 831 -18.23 35.12 -23.08
N GLY A 832 -17.91 35.38 -21.81
CA GLY A 832 -18.65 34.86 -20.66
C GLY A 832 -18.48 33.35 -20.47
N VAL A 833 -17.33 32.78 -20.85
CA VAL A 833 -17.06 31.33 -20.80
C VAL A 833 -16.21 31.02 -19.57
N GLY A 834 -16.80 30.32 -18.60
CA GLY A 834 -16.11 29.87 -17.39
C GLY A 834 -15.25 28.62 -17.63
N VAL A 835 -14.24 28.41 -16.77
CA VAL A 835 -13.24 27.34 -16.91
C VAL A 835 -13.16 26.50 -15.64
N LEU A 836 -13.27 25.18 -15.79
CA LEU A 836 -12.92 24.20 -14.76
C LEU A 836 -11.55 23.59 -15.11
N LEU A 837 -10.52 23.95 -14.34
CA LEU A 837 -9.16 23.48 -14.60
C LEU A 837 -8.99 22.03 -14.15
N ALA A 838 -8.60 21.16 -15.09
CA ALA A 838 -8.33 19.75 -14.86
C ALA A 838 -7.31 19.26 -15.92
N PRO A 839 -6.07 18.88 -15.57
CA PRO A 839 -5.45 19.07 -14.26
C PRO A 839 -5.33 20.56 -13.89
N PHE A 840 -5.54 20.86 -12.61
CA PHE A 840 -5.31 22.21 -12.06
C PHE A 840 -3.83 22.59 -12.13
N GLN A 841 -2.93 21.68 -11.75
CA GLN A 841 -1.47 21.85 -11.81
C GLN A 841 -0.91 21.25 -13.11
N SER A 842 -1.37 21.77 -14.26
CA SER A 842 -0.99 21.24 -15.58
C SER A 842 0.50 21.46 -15.90
N TYR A 843 1.19 20.36 -16.19
CA TYR A 843 2.64 20.29 -16.43
C TYR A 843 2.98 19.75 -17.84
N SER A 844 2.19 20.15 -18.84
CA SER A 844 2.43 19.88 -20.27
C SER A 844 2.41 18.39 -20.66
N TYR A 845 1.60 17.58 -19.98
CA TYR A 845 1.48 16.13 -20.19
C TYR A 845 1.20 15.73 -21.66
N THR A 846 0.12 16.24 -22.27
CA THR A 846 -0.14 16.06 -23.72
C THR A 846 0.28 17.28 -24.55
N TRP A 847 0.49 17.08 -25.86
CA TRP A 847 0.90 18.16 -26.77
C TRP A 847 -0.07 19.36 -26.83
N ASP A 848 -1.37 19.16 -26.61
CA ASP A 848 -2.37 20.23 -26.47
C ASP A 848 -2.33 20.96 -25.11
N GLN A 849 -1.42 20.56 -24.21
CA GLN A 849 -1.07 21.24 -22.95
C GLN A 849 0.33 21.89 -22.96
N ARG A 850 1.16 21.73 -24.01
CA ARG A 850 2.62 22.04 -24.06
C ARG A 850 3.08 23.47 -23.71
N ARG A 851 2.14 24.39 -23.44
CA ARG A 851 2.40 25.79 -23.04
C ARG A 851 1.88 26.06 -21.62
N SER A 852 1.61 25.05 -20.80
CA SER A 852 1.05 25.21 -19.46
C SER A 852 1.99 25.98 -18.51
N LEU A 853 1.41 26.71 -17.56
CA LEU A 853 2.16 27.43 -16.52
C LEU A 853 2.30 26.54 -15.29
N THR A 854 3.53 26.16 -14.94
CA THR A 854 3.86 25.22 -13.85
C THR A 854 3.99 25.88 -12.48
N GLY A 855 3.93 27.21 -12.40
CA GLY A 855 4.04 27.98 -11.16
C GLY A 855 5.48 28.32 -10.76
N ALA A 856 5.63 28.88 -9.56
CA ALA A 856 6.92 29.21 -8.99
C ALA A 856 7.81 27.97 -8.77
N PRO A 857 9.15 28.10 -8.87
CA PRO A 857 9.91 29.30 -9.24
C PRO A 857 9.97 29.59 -10.75
N LEU A 858 9.42 28.74 -11.62
CA LEU A 858 9.56 28.84 -13.09
C LEU A 858 8.69 29.93 -13.74
N THR A 859 7.46 30.12 -13.28
CA THR A 859 6.50 31.06 -13.87
C THR A 859 5.83 31.95 -12.81
N ASN A 860 5.52 33.19 -13.20
CA ASN A 860 4.72 34.12 -12.41
C ASN A 860 3.26 33.63 -12.37
N GLY A 861 2.93 32.85 -11.34
CA GLY A 861 1.62 32.22 -11.19
C GLY A 861 1.39 31.05 -12.16
N THR A 862 0.15 30.58 -12.15
CA THR A 862 -0.36 29.42 -12.89
C THR A 862 -1.53 29.82 -13.81
N ALA A 863 -2.14 28.85 -14.47
CA ALA A 863 -3.33 29.10 -15.28
C ALA A 863 -4.51 29.69 -14.47
N ILE A 864 -4.66 29.34 -13.17
CA ILE A 864 -5.77 29.85 -12.35
C ILE A 864 -5.63 31.35 -12.09
N ASP A 865 -4.39 31.82 -11.88
CA ASP A 865 -4.08 33.22 -11.58
C ASP A 865 -4.42 34.13 -12.75
N THR A 866 -4.01 33.75 -13.97
CA THR A 866 -4.31 34.53 -15.18
C THR A 866 -5.81 34.57 -15.50
N LEU A 867 -6.53 33.47 -15.24
CA LEU A 867 -7.99 33.44 -15.41
C LEU A 867 -8.71 34.34 -14.39
N LEU A 868 -8.28 34.31 -13.12
CA LEU A 868 -8.82 35.16 -12.05
C LEU A 868 -8.54 36.65 -12.32
N ASP A 869 -7.31 37.00 -12.73
CA ASP A 869 -6.91 38.37 -13.08
C ASP A 869 -7.68 38.91 -14.30
N ALA A 870 -8.05 38.04 -15.24
CA ALA A 870 -8.92 38.38 -16.37
C ALA A 870 -10.42 38.44 -16.02
N GLY A 871 -10.82 38.05 -14.81
CA GLY A 871 -12.22 38.01 -14.37
C GLY A 871 -13.01 36.80 -14.87
N VAL A 872 -12.35 35.73 -15.33
CA VAL A 872 -13.00 34.48 -15.73
C VAL A 872 -13.51 33.74 -14.49
N VAL A 873 -14.79 33.36 -14.49
CA VAL A 873 -15.34 32.50 -13.42
C VAL A 873 -14.67 31.13 -13.53
N THR A 874 -13.86 30.80 -12.52
CA THR A 874 -12.94 29.67 -12.56
C THR A 874 -13.17 28.72 -11.39
N ALA A 875 -13.03 27.42 -11.63
CA ALA A 875 -13.17 26.35 -10.66
C ALA A 875 -12.05 25.32 -10.84
N ILE A 876 -11.84 24.49 -9.81
CA ILE A 876 -10.98 23.32 -9.89
C ILE A 876 -11.88 22.13 -10.26
N GLY A 877 -11.57 21.48 -11.38
CA GLY A 877 -12.21 20.24 -11.80
C GLY A 877 -11.52 19.02 -11.18
N LEU A 878 -11.94 17.84 -11.60
CA LEU A 878 -11.42 16.57 -11.13
C LEU A 878 -10.99 15.72 -12.35
N GLU A 879 -9.69 15.60 -12.61
CA GLU A 879 -9.16 14.80 -13.72
C GLU A 879 -9.31 13.28 -13.49
N GLU A 880 -9.13 12.83 -12.24
CA GLU A 880 -9.20 11.43 -11.83
C GLU A 880 -9.92 11.28 -10.48
N ASP A 881 -10.66 10.19 -10.30
CA ASP A 881 -11.60 10.03 -9.17
C ASP A 881 -10.95 10.00 -7.78
N TRP A 882 -9.66 9.65 -7.68
CA TRP A 882 -8.97 9.56 -6.39
C TRP A 882 -8.70 10.94 -5.76
N LEU A 883 -8.44 11.97 -6.59
CA LEU A 883 -8.20 13.36 -6.16
C LEU A 883 -9.38 13.99 -5.40
N ILE A 884 -10.55 13.32 -5.34
CA ILE A 884 -11.75 13.83 -4.68
C ILE A 884 -11.55 14.15 -3.19
N ARG A 885 -10.61 13.48 -2.51
CA ARG A 885 -10.26 13.77 -1.11
C ARG A 885 -9.32 14.97 -0.94
N ASP A 886 -8.64 15.38 -2.02
CA ASP A 886 -7.66 16.46 -2.04
C ASP A 886 -8.25 17.81 -2.49
N LEU A 887 -9.50 17.87 -2.97
CA LEU A 887 -10.14 19.12 -3.46
C LEU A 887 -9.96 20.33 -2.52
N GLY A 888 -10.09 20.16 -1.21
CA GLY A 888 -9.84 21.22 -0.23
C GLY A 888 -8.37 21.67 -0.20
N LEU A 889 -7.43 20.74 -0.33
CA LEU A 889 -6.00 21.03 -0.38
C LEU A 889 -5.60 21.66 -1.72
N LEU A 890 -6.19 21.25 -2.85
CA LEU A 890 -5.96 21.89 -4.15
C LEU A 890 -6.44 23.35 -4.15
N ALA A 891 -7.60 23.63 -3.54
CA ALA A 891 -8.05 25.00 -3.27
C ALA A 891 -7.08 25.76 -2.35
N GLY A 892 -6.47 25.08 -1.37
CA GLY A 892 -5.40 25.63 -0.54
C GLY A 892 -4.14 25.98 -1.32
N ILE A 893 -3.68 25.13 -2.25
CA ILE A 893 -2.54 25.42 -3.15
C ILE A 893 -2.84 26.68 -3.97
N ALA A 894 -4.04 26.77 -4.57
CA ALA A 894 -4.46 27.96 -5.30
C ALA A 894 -4.48 29.22 -4.41
N GLN A 895 -4.91 29.11 -3.15
CA GLN A 895 -4.88 30.23 -2.20
C GLN A 895 -3.46 30.68 -1.87
N LYS A 896 -2.60 29.73 -1.46
CA LYS A 896 -1.25 29.98 -0.94
C LYS A 896 -0.29 30.47 -2.04
N ASN A 897 -0.45 29.98 -3.26
CA ASN A 897 0.45 30.32 -4.37
C ASN A 897 -0.10 31.45 -5.27
N GLY A 898 -1.32 31.90 -5.04
CA GLY A 898 -1.94 32.98 -5.80
C GLY A 898 -1.52 34.40 -5.40
N ASN A 899 -0.48 34.59 -4.56
CA ASN A 899 -0.02 35.88 -4.03
C ASN A 899 -1.17 36.79 -3.55
N GLY A 900 -2.03 36.27 -2.68
CA GLY A 900 -3.11 37.04 -2.04
C GLY A 900 -4.37 37.30 -2.87
N ARG A 901 -4.44 36.86 -4.14
CA ARG A 901 -5.65 36.99 -5.00
C ARG A 901 -6.93 36.38 -4.39
N LEU A 902 -6.77 35.30 -3.61
CA LEU A 902 -7.85 34.51 -3.04
C LEU A 902 -7.87 34.63 -1.50
N SER A 903 -8.99 35.09 -0.96
CA SER A 903 -9.34 34.83 0.44
C SER A 903 -9.77 33.36 0.60
N GLU A 904 -9.74 32.84 1.83
CA GLU A 904 -10.15 31.45 2.13
C GLU A 904 -11.54 31.12 1.55
N LYS A 905 -12.52 32.02 1.72
CA LYS A 905 -13.86 31.85 1.13
C LYS A 905 -13.84 31.76 -0.40
N LYS A 906 -13.02 32.57 -1.09
CA LYS A 906 -12.88 32.52 -2.56
C LYS A 906 -12.18 31.24 -3.03
N ALA A 907 -11.21 30.74 -2.27
CA ALA A 907 -10.56 29.46 -2.54
C ALA A 907 -11.55 28.29 -2.38
N LEU A 908 -12.32 28.27 -1.29
CA LEU A 908 -13.40 27.28 -1.08
C LEU A 908 -14.46 27.34 -2.20
N ASP A 909 -14.75 28.53 -2.75
CA ASP A 909 -15.66 28.68 -3.89
C ASP A 909 -15.16 27.99 -5.17
N LEU A 910 -13.85 27.81 -5.37
CA LEU A 910 -13.28 27.10 -6.54
C LEU A 910 -13.74 25.63 -6.63
N VAL A 911 -13.99 24.99 -5.49
CA VAL A 911 -14.41 23.57 -5.39
C VAL A 911 -15.85 23.41 -4.92
N SER A 912 -16.61 24.51 -4.89
CA SER A 912 -18.03 24.53 -4.51
C SER A 912 -18.84 25.46 -5.42
N SER A 913 -19.13 26.70 -4.99
CA SER A 913 -20.13 27.54 -5.66
C SER A 913 -19.73 27.99 -7.08
N ASN A 914 -18.45 28.01 -7.46
CA ASN A 914 -18.04 28.36 -8.82
C ASN A 914 -18.45 27.30 -9.85
N VAL A 915 -18.50 26.01 -9.49
CA VAL A 915 -19.00 24.95 -10.38
C VAL A 915 -20.44 25.27 -10.83
N TYR A 916 -21.30 25.69 -9.89
CA TYR A 916 -22.68 26.09 -10.16
C TYR A 916 -22.77 27.37 -11.00
N LYS A 917 -21.91 28.37 -10.75
CA LYS A 917 -21.85 29.61 -11.55
C LYS A 917 -21.43 29.34 -13.00
N ILE A 918 -20.42 28.48 -13.22
CA ILE A 918 -19.89 28.16 -14.56
C ILE A 918 -20.90 27.38 -15.41
N LEU A 919 -21.74 26.57 -14.77
CA LEU A 919 -22.81 25.82 -15.45
C LEU A 919 -24.12 26.61 -15.55
N GLY A 920 -24.29 27.69 -14.77
CA GLY A 920 -25.54 28.44 -14.66
C GLY A 920 -26.66 27.63 -14.00
N ILE A 921 -26.36 27.04 -12.84
CA ILE A 921 -27.31 26.25 -12.03
C ILE A 921 -27.74 27.08 -10.82
N GLU A 922 -29.05 27.32 -10.67
CA GLU A 922 -29.60 28.01 -9.49
C GLU A 922 -29.91 27.03 -8.36
N GLU A 923 -29.28 27.22 -7.19
CA GLU A 923 -29.63 26.52 -5.95
C GLU A 923 -30.41 27.43 -4.99
N THR A 924 -31.63 27.02 -4.61
CA THR A 924 -32.39 27.67 -3.54
C THR A 924 -31.72 27.46 -2.19
N GLN A 925 -31.77 28.43 -1.27
CA GLN A 925 -31.17 28.30 0.07
C GLN A 925 -31.67 27.04 0.83
N SER A 926 -32.93 26.64 0.62
CA SER A 926 -33.51 25.40 1.15
C SER A 926 -32.82 24.11 0.67
N LYS A 927 -32.14 24.12 -0.49
CA LYS A 927 -31.29 23.02 -0.99
C LYS A 927 -29.84 23.14 -0.51
N LYS A 928 -29.45 24.25 0.13
CA LYS A 928 -28.10 24.49 0.66
C LYS A 928 -27.98 24.25 2.16
N ALA A 929 -29.00 24.59 2.94
CA ALA A 929 -28.95 24.59 4.42
C ALA A 929 -28.55 23.25 5.09
N ARG A 930 -28.66 22.13 4.37
CA ARG A 930 -28.30 20.77 4.82
C ARG A 930 -27.01 20.21 4.21
N HIS A 931 -26.31 20.99 3.39
CA HIS A 931 -25.06 20.62 2.70
C HIS A 931 -23.90 21.45 3.22
N PHE A 932 -23.30 20.99 4.32
CA PHE A 932 -22.19 21.66 5.00
C PHE A 932 -21.14 20.65 5.47
N ALA A 933 -19.91 21.10 5.63
CA ALA A 933 -18.84 20.34 6.27
C ALA A 933 -18.28 21.12 7.47
N VAL A 934 -17.88 20.40 8.51
CA VAL A 934 -17.32 20.95 9.76
C VAL A 934 -15.91 20.39 9.93
N TYR A 935 -14.94 21.25 10.19
CA TYR A 935 -13.52 20.91 10.36
C TYR A 935 -12.95 21.48 11.68
N GLU A 936 -11.92 20.83 12.20
CA GLU A 936 -10.99 21.35 13.20
C GLU A 936 -9.71 21.75 12.47
N GLY A 937 -9.33 23.04 12.51
CA GLY A 937 -8.41 23.63 11.52
C GLY A 937 -9.09 23.95 10.18
N SER A 938 -8.42 24.70 9.29
CA SER A 938 -8.98 25.05 7.98
C SER A 938 -8.88 23.86 7.01
N PRO A 939 -9.93 23.55 6.21
CA PRO A 939 -9.87 22.50 5.20
C PRO A 939 -8.87 22.76 4.06
N LEU A 940 -8.31 23.97 3.97
CA LEU A 940 -7.27 24.34 3.01
C LEU A 940 -5.85 23.96 3.49
N GLU A 941 -5.70 23.46 4.72
CA GLU A 941 -4.41 23.23 5.38
C GLU A 941 -4.15 21.74 5.69
N ILE A 942 -2.88 21.39 5.88
CA ILE A 942 -2.43 20.00 6.04
C ILE A 942 -2.88 19.39 7.38
N ASP A 943 -3.08 20.20 8.41
CA ASP A 943 -3.55 19.84 9.74
C ASP A 943 -5.10 19.86 9.88
N GLY A 944 -5.82 20.50 8.95
CA GLY A 944 -7.28 20.56 8.96
C GLY A 944 -7.96 19.19 8.89
N ARG A 945 -8.72 18.80 9.93
CA ARG A 945 -9.41 17.50 10.03
C ARG A 945 -10.91 17.67 10.00
N ILE A 946 -11.60 16.84 9.23
CA ILE A 946 -13.06 16.85 9.20
C ILE A 946 -13.63 16.27 10.51
N ARG A 947 -14.77 16.81 10.93
CA ARG A 947 -15.43 16.55 12.21
C ARG A 947 -16.91 16.23 12.03
N ALA A 948 -17.54 16.78 11.00
CA ALA A 948 -18.88 16.37 10.58
C ALA A 948 -19.19 16.75 9.12
N VAL A 949 -20.17 16.06 8.53
CA VAL A 949 -20.73 16.36 7.21
C VAL A 949 -22.26 16.25 7.26
N GLY A 950 -22.95 17.31 6.80
CA GLY A 950 -24.35 17.27 6.39
C GLY A 950 -24.45 16.97 4.89
N SER A 951 -25.16 15.90 4.53
CA SER A 951 -25.28 15.38 3.16
C SER A 951 -26.65 15.63 2.50
N GLY A 952 -27.40 16.64 2.97
CA GLY A 952 -28.78 16.89 2.54
C GLY A 952 -29.85 16.11 3.33
N ARG A 953 -29.45 15.05 4.05
CA ARG A 953 -30.33 14.20 4.87
C ARG A 953 -30.76 14.86 6.18
N GLU A 954 -31.67 14.21 6.91
CA GLU A 954 -32.15 14.67 8.24
C GLU A 954 -31.15 14.41 9.39
N THR A 955 -29.94 13.98 9.08
CA THR A 955 -28.89 13.57 10.02
C THR A 955 -27.55 14.11 9.57
N VAL A 956 -26.73 14.49 10.55
CA VAL A 956 -25.35 14.91 10.37
C VAL A 956 -24.44 13.73 10.69
N SER A 957 -23.56 13.34 9.75
CA SER A 957 -22.54 12.32 10.01
C SER A 957 -21.40 12.96 10.79
N VAL A 958 -21.21 12.57 12.06
CA VAL A 958 -20.20 13.16 12.95
C VAL A 958 -19.03 12.19 13.16
N PHE A 959 -17.81 12.64 12.90
CA PHE A 959 -16.57 11.89 13.03
C PHE A 959 -15.98 12.13 14.43
N VAL A 960 -16.10 11.12 15.29
CA VAL A 960 -15.69 11.21 16.69
C VAL A 960 -14.33 10.56 16.88
N ILE A 961 -13.29 11.37 17.13
CA ILE A 961 -12.03 10.84 17.69
C ILE A 961 -12.36 10.19 19.04
N ASN A 962 -12.15 8.88 19.13
CA ASN A 962 -12.13 8.20 20.42
C ASN A 962 -10.83 8.57 21.15
N TRP A 963 -10.91 9.57 22.03
CA TRP A 963 -9.81 10.02 22.90
C TRP A 963 -9.43 9.02 24.01
N ILE A 964 -9.26 7.75 23.66
CA ILE A 964 -8.50 6.79 24.45
C ILE A 964 -7.04 7.24 24.39
N THR A 965 -6.67 8.09 25.35
CA THR A 965 -5.36 8.74 25.39
C THR A 965 -4.25 7.69 25.42
N ARG A 966 -3.27 7.78 24.50
CA ARG A 966 -2.01 7.00 24.54
C ARG A 966 -1.20 7.36 25.80
N ARG A 967 -1.60 6.81 26.95
CA ARG A 967 -1.01 7.05 28.27
C ARG A 967 0.33 6.35 28.41
N LYS A 968 1.36 6.91 27.77
CA LYS A 968 2.76 6.42 27.65
C LYS A 968 2.87 5.02 27.06
N LEU A 969 3.55 4.92 25.91
CA LEU A 969 4.09 3.66 25.37
C LEU A 969 5.27 3.16 26.21
N ARG A 970 4.97 2.76 27.45
CA ARG A 970 5.85 2.01 28.35
C ARG A 970 5.02 0.87 28.95
N THR A 971 4.88 -0.19 28.16
CA THR A 971 4.26 -1.47 28.54
C THR A 971 2.87 -1.35 29.20
N SER A 972 1.90 -0.81 28.47
CA SER A 972 0.48 -1.09 28.70
C SER A 972 -0.15 -1.48 27.37
N SER A 973 -0.73 -2.68 27.33
CA SER A 973 -1.30 -3.34 26.15
C SER A 973 -2.40 -2.53 25.45
N PRO A 974 -2.84 -2.93 24.25
CA PRO A 974 -4.24 -2.71 23.85
C PRO A 974 -5.18 -3.16 24.98
N THR A 975 -6.45 -2.75 24.94
CA THR A 975 -7.52 -3.61 25.50
C THR A 975 -7.61 -4.85 24.62
N MET A 976 -6.63 -5.75 24.82
CA MET A 976 -6.51 -7.04 24.17
C MET A 976 -7.85 -7.75 24.31
N THR A 977 -8.45 -8.11 23.19
CA THR A 977 -9.69 -8.90 23.16
C THR A 977 -9.51 -10.10 24.08
N ARG A 978 -10.27 -10.15 25.18
CA ARG A 978 -10.06 -11.16 26.22
C ARG A 978 -10.40 -12.52 25.63
N ALA A 979 -9.38 -13.28 25.28
CA ALA A 979 -9.52 -14.52 24.52
C ALA A 979 -10.42 -15.51 25.27
N ALA A 980 -11.13 -16.37 24.54
CA ALA A 980 -12.02 -17.34 25.15
C ALA A 980 -11.28 -18.41 25.97
N ALA A 981 -11.97 -18.95 26.98
CA ALA A 981 -11.63 -20.22 27.61
C ALA A 981 -12.66 -21.27 27.17
N ILE A 982 -12.22 -22.46 26.77
CA ILE A 982 -13.11 -23.54 26.31
C ILE A 982 -12.53 -24.91 26.67
N CYS A 983 -13.35 -25.78 27.26
CA CYS A 983 -12.99 -27.17 27.51
C CYS A 983 -13.67 -28.08 26.49
N VAL A 984 -12.97 -28.42 25.41
CA VAL A 984 -13.48 -29.27 24.32
C VAL A 984 -13.38 -30.76 24.67
N ALA A 985 -14.30 -31.55 24.10
CA ALA A 985 -14.10 -32.99 23.94
C ALA A 985 -13.20 -33.24 22.72
N HIS A 986 -12.03 -33.88 22.88
CA HIS A 986 -11.09 -34.11 21.77
C HIS A 986 -11.29 -35.44 21.02
N GLY A 987 -12.23 -36.29 21.44
CA GLY A 987 -12.46 -37.61 20.85
C GLY A 987 -11.53 -38.71 21.37
N GLY A 988 -11.54 -39.89 20.73
CA GLY A 988 -10.65 -41.00 21.06
C GLY A 988 -9.52 -41.16 20.04
N GLY A 989 -8.28 -40.82 20.41
CA GLY A 989 -7.14 -40.97 19.52
C GLY A 989 -7.30 -40.17 18.22
N PRO A 990 -6.92 -40.71 17.05
CA PRO A 990 -7.04 -40.02 15.77
C PRO A 990 -8.44 -40.11 15.14
N MET A 991 -9.43 -40.73 15.80
CA MET A 991 -10.74 -41.03 15.19
C MET A 991 -11.50 -39.80 14.65
N PRO A 992 -11.47 -38.61 15.27
CA PRO A 992 -12.08 -37.40 14.72
C PRO A 992 -11.53 -36.97 13.35
N VAL A 993 -10.21 -37.04 13.14
CA VAL A 993 -9.55 -36.69 11.86
C VAL A 993 -9.57 -37.82 10.84
N LEU A 994 -9.76 -39.06 11.28
CA LEU A 994 -10.04 -40.21 10.40
C LEU A 994 -11.51 -40.27 9.94
N GLY A 995 -12.37 -39.36 10.41
CA GLY A 995 -13.77 -39.27 9.99
C GLY A 995 -14.68 -40.36 10.57
N ASP A 996 -14.38 -40.86 11.78
CA ASP A 996 -15.21 -41.87 12.44
C ASP A 996 -16.66 -41.40 12.67
N PRO A 997 -17.69 -42.17 12.27
CA PRO A 997 -19.09 -41.77 12.42
C PRO A 997 -19.52 -41.50 13.87
N GLY A 998 -18.93 -42.20 14.86
CA GLY A 998 -19.21 -41.98 16.28
C GLY A 998 -18.68 -40.64 16.82
N HIS A 999 -17.76 -40.00 16.09
CA HIS A 999 -17.19 -38.69 16.41
C HIS A 999 -17.79 -37.55 15.58
N ALA A 1000 -18.77 -37.81 14.71
CA ALA A 1000 -19.23 -36.85 13.71
C ALA A 1000 -19.72 -35.50 14.28
N SER A 1001 -20.41 -35.51 15.44
CA SER A 1001 -20.83 -34.27 16.10
C SER A 1001 -19.62 -33.49 16.63
N ILE A 1002 -18.75 -34.16 17.40
CA ILE A 1002 -17.51 -33.59 17.95
C ILE A 1002 -16.66 -32.97 16.82
N THR A 1003 -16.44 -33.68 15.71
CA THR A 1003 -15.71 -33.19 14.54
C THR A 1003 -16.36 -31.95 13.94
N ALA A 1004 -17.69 -31.94 13.78
CA ALA A 1004 -18.41 -30.78 13.26
C ALA A 1004 -18.34 -29.56 14.22
N SER A 1005 -18.37 -29.79 15.53
CA SER A 1005 -18.23 -28.73 16.54
C SER A 1005 -16.80 -28.18 16.61
N LEU A 1006 -15.78 -29.04 16.56
CA LEU A 1006 -14.36 -28.64 16.45
C LEU A 1006 -14.10 -27.81 15.17
N GLN A 1007 -14.73 -28.16 14.04
CA GLN A 1007 -14.58 -27.42 12.77
C GLN A 1007 -15.42 -26.13 12.65
N LYS A 1008 -16.53 -25.99 13.39
CA LYS A 1008 -17.54 -24.93 13.11
C LYS A 1008 -17.98 -24.09 14.31
N ARG A 1009 -17.86 -24.61 15.53
CA ARG A 1009 -18.20 -23.90 16.78
C ARG A 1009 -16.96 -23.31 17.41
N VAL A 1010 -15.96 -24.16 17.69
CA VAL A 1010 -14.73 -23.77 18.37
C VAL A 1010 -13.96 -22.65 17.64
N PRO A 1011 -13.83 -22.63 16.29
CA PRO A 1011 -13.11 -21.55 15.61
C PRO A 1011 -13.80 -20.21 15.75
N LYS A 1012 -15.13 -20.18 15.88
CA LYS A 1012 -15.91 -18.97 16.16
C LYS A 1012 -15.75 -18.49 17.60
N ILE A 1013 -15.77 -19.41 18.57
CA ILE A 1013 -15.53 -19.10 19.99
C ILE A 1013 -14.11 -18.53 20.18
N LEU A 1014 -13.13 -19.09 19.46
CA LEU A 1014 -11.74 -18.63 19.43
C LEU A 1014 -11.46 -17.49 18.44
N LYS A 1015 -12.50 -16.94 17.77
CA LYS A 1015 -12.40 -15.84 16.79
C LYS A 1015 -11.33 -16.03 15.69
N LEU A 1016 -11.06 -17.27 15.30
CA LEU A 1016 -10.06 -17.63 14.30
C LEU A 1016 -10.43 -17.10 12.92
N ASN A 1017 -9.40 -16.74 12.14
CA ASN A 1017 -9.54 -16.09 10.83
C ASN A 1017 -10.23 -14.71 10.91
N THR A 1018 -10.07 -14.00 12.02
CA THR A 1018 -10.50 -12.60 12.20
C THR A 1018 -9.37 -11.78 12.85
N PRO A 1019 -9.42 -10.43 12.80
CA PRO A 1019 -8.43 -9.58 13.49
C PRO A 1019 -8.37 -9.76 15.02
N ASP A 1020 -9.40 -10.37 15.60
CA ASP A 1020 -9.53 -10.69 17.02
C ASP A 1020 -8.88 -12.04 17.42
N ALA A 1021 -8.31 -12.78 16.47
CA ALA A 1021 -7.71 -14.10 16.73
C ALA A 1021 -6.62 -14.05 17.83
N PRO A 1022 -6.49 -15.10 18.66
CA PRO A 1022 -5.58 -15.10 19.80
C PRO A 1022 -4.11 -15.12 19.36
N ARG A 1023 -3.26 -14.32 20.02
CA ARG A 1023 -1.81 -14.26 19.75
C ARG A 1023 -1.07 -15.56 20.08
N ALA A 1024 -1.70 -16.44 20.86
CA ALA A 1024 -1.27 -17.79 21.16
C ALA A 1024 -2.43 -18.61 21.76
N ILE A 1025 -2.35 -19.94 21.68
CA ILE A 1025 -3.27 -20.87 22.31
C ILE A 1025 -2.52 -21.69 23.36
N VAL A 1026 -2.92 -21.60 24.62
CA VAL A 1026 -2.49 -22.57 25.65
C VAL A 1026 -3.46 -23.75 25.64
N VAL A 1027 -2.95 -24.95 25.33
CA VAL A 1027 -3.73 -26.20 25.36
C VAL A 1027 -3.40 -26.97 26.63
N VAL A 1028 -4.39 -27.11 27.51
CA VAL A 1028 -4.30 -27.88 28.75
C VAL A 1028 -4.77 -29.30 28.44
N THR A 1029 -3.83 -30.23 28.25
CA THR A 1029 -4.12 -31.58 27.73
C THR A 1029 -4.16 -32.63 28.83
N ALA A 1030 -5.17 -33.49 28.77
CA ALA A 1030 -5.31 -34.65 29.65
C ALA A 1030 -4.21 -35.72 29.44
N HIS A 1031 -3.56 -35.76 28.27
CA HIS A 1031 -2.52 -36.76 27.92
C HIS A 1031 -1.10 -36.35 28.34
N TRP A 1032 -1.00 -35.34 29.21
CA TRP A 1032 0.21 -35.01 29.94
C TRP A 1032 -0.14 -34.73 31.39
N SER A 1033 0.13 -35.69 32.28
CA SER A 1033 -0.10 -35.57 33.72
C SER A 1033 1.24 -35.65 34.44
N GLU A 1034 1.53 -34.67 35.29
CA GLU A 1034 2.83 -34.46 35.92
C GLU A 1034 2.68 -34.17 37.42
N GLY A 1035 3.79 -34.24 38.16
CA GLY A 1035 3.83 -33.88 39.59
C GLY A 1035 3.83 -32.36 39.85
N ALA A 1036 3.99 -31.54 38.81
CA ALA A 1036 3.94 -30.08 38.85
C ALA A 1036 3.55 -29.53 37.46
N PRO A 1037 3.02 -28.30 37.32
CA PRO A 1037 2.52 -27.80 36.05
C PRO A 1037 3.67 -27.68 35.03
N THR A 1038 3.67 -28.52 34.00
CA THR A 1038 4.79 -28.59 33.04
C THR A 1038 4.38 -28.01 31.69
N ILE A 1039 5.24 -27.15 31.14
CA ILE A 1039 4.96 -26.28 30.00
C ILE A 1039 5.86 -26.66 28.82
N SER A 1040 5.31 -26.78 27.61
CA SER A 1040 6.12 -26.92 26.39
C SER A 1040 6.76 -25.57 26.02
N SER A 1041 8.09 -25.49 26.05
CA SER A 1041 8.82 -24.21 25.96
C SER A 1041 9.78 -24.10 24.76
N GLY A 1042 9.51 -24.83 23.69
CA GLY A 1042 10.27 -24.75 22.43
C GLY A 1042 9.71 -23.72 21.45
N GLU A 1043 10.46 -23.46 20.38
CA GLU A 1043 10.00 -22.69 19.22
C GLU A 1043 9.30 -23.58 18.17
N ARG A 1044 9.56 -24.89 18.22
CA ARG A 1044 8.96 -25.94 17.39
C ARG A 1044 8.91 -27.23 18.19
N HIS A 1045 7.91 -28.07 17.91
CA HIS A 1045 7.70 -29.34 18.60
C HIS A 1045 7.38 -30.45 17.58
N ASP A 1046 7.85 -31.66 17.84
CA ASP A 1046 7.44 -32.87 17.10
C ASP A 1046 6.02 -33.31 17.54
N LEU A 1047 5.38 -34.19 16.76
CA LEU A 1047 4.17 -34.87 17.21
C LEU A 1047 4.53 -36.09 18.06
N TYR A 1048 3.93 -36.18 19.25
CA TYR A 1048 4.04 -37.31 20.16
C TYR A 1048 2.81 -38.22 20.00
N TYR A 1049 2.96 -39.30 19.25
CA TYR A 1049 1.89 -40.27 19.01
C TYR A 1049 1.70 -41.19 20.23
N ASP A 1050 0.87 -40.76 21.16
CA ASP A 1050 0.51 -41.46 22.39
C ASP A 1050 -0.58 -42.54 22.20
N TYR A 1051 -1.12 -42.69 20.99
CA TYR A 1051 -2.08 -43.74 20.61
C TYR A 1051 -1.45 -44.89 19.79
N GLY A 1052 -1.94 -46.11 20.02
CA GLY A 1052 -1.48 -47.34 19.36
C GLY A 1052 -2.58 -48.07 18.57
N GLY A 1053 -2.21 -48.77 17.49
CA GLY A 1053 -3.10 -49.71 16.78
C GLY A 1053 -3.94 -49.14 15.64
N PHE A 1054 -3.73 -47.89 15.24
CA PHE A 1054 -4.48 -47.21 14.19
C PHE A 1054 -3.85 -47.41 12.78
N PRO A 1055 -4.55 -47.03 11.68
CA PRO A 1055 -4.00 -47.05 10.33
C PRO A 1055 -2.73 -46.19 10.16
N ARG A 1056 -1.92 -46.48 9.12
CA ARG A 1056 -0.62 -45.81 8.89
C ARG A 1056 -0.77 -44.31 8.67
N GLU A 1057 -1.90 -43.91 8.11
CA GLU A 1057 -2.33 -42.55 7.82
C GLU A 1057 -2.34 -41.70 9.11
N ALA A 1058 -2.78 -42.28 10.23
CA ALA A 1058 -2.83 -41.61 11.53
C ALA A 1058 -1.45 -41.28 12.12
N TYR A 1059 -0.39 -41.99 11.72
CA TYR A 1059 1.00 -41.73 12.09
C TYR A 1059 1.75 -40.88 11.05
N SER A 1060 1.06 -40.54 9.95
CA SER A 1060 1.59 -39.71 8.85
C SER A 1060 1.15 -38.24 8.96
N LEU A 1061 0.28 -37.93 9.93
CA LEU A 1061 -0.22 -36.58 10.22
C LEU A 1061 0.91 -35.57 10.52
N LYS A 1062 0.63 -34.29 10.28
CA LYS A 1062 1.49 -33.14 10.59
C LYS A 1062 0.63 -31.96 11.01
N TYR A 1063 1.06 -31.24 12.03
CA TYR A 1063 0.44 -29.99 12.48
C TYR A 1063 1.57 -29.03 12.87
N PRO A 1064 2.14 -28.27 11.92
CA PRO A 1064 3.45 -27.63 12.06
C PRO A 1064 3.41 -26.25 12.74
N ALA A 1065 2.64 -26.12 13.83
CA ALA A 1065 2.47 -24.85 14.52
C ALA A 1065 3.79 -24.26 15.05
N PRO A 1066 3.90 -22.94 15.22
CA PRO A 1066 4.97 -22.39 16.04
C PRO A 1066 4.76 -22.76 17.52
N GLY A 1067 5.85 -23.05 18.22
CA GLY A 1067 5.88 -22.94 19.68
C GLY A 1067 6.11 -21.47 20.09
N SER A 1068 6.18 -21.20 21.40
CA SER A 1068 6.57 -19.86 21.86
C SER A 1068 7.26 -19.89 23.23
N PRO A 1069 8.60 -19.74 23.27
CA PRO A 1069 9.34 -19.62 24.52
C PRO A 1069 8.96 -18.38 25.33
N SER A 1070 8.52 -17.29 24.70
CA SER A 1070 8.06 -16.08 25.40
C SER A 1070 6.74 -16.32 26.13
N ILE A 1071 5.70 -16.80 25.44
CA ILE A 1071 4.40 -17.14 26.07
C ILE A 1071 4.56 -18.24 27.13
N ALA A 1072 5.43 -19.23 26.90
CA ALA A 1072 5.74 -20.25 27.89
C ALA A 1072 6.37 -19.66 29.18
N ASN A 1073 7.21 -18.63 29.05
CA ASN A 1073 7.74 -17.89 30.21
C ASN A 1073 6.70 -16.99 30.87
N GLU A 1074 5.79 -16.36 30.12
CA GLU A 1074 4.65 -15.61 30.68
C GLU A 1074 3.74 -16.55 31.52
N LEU A 1075 3.43 -17.73 30.99
CA LEU A 1075 2.66 -18.77 31.67
C LEU A 1075 3.37 -19.27 32.93
N LYS A 1076 4.68 -19.54 32.85
CA LYS A 1076 5.50 -19.90 34.01
C LYS A 1076 5.38 -18.86 35.14
N GLN A 1077 5.57 -17.58 34.81
CA GLN A 1077 5.48 -16.49 35.79
C GLN A 1077 4.06 -16.30 36.36
N ALA A 1078 3.02 -16.60 35.59
CA ALA A 1078 1.64 -16.56 36.07
C ALA A 1078 1.36 -17.69 37.08
N LEU A 1079 1.82 -18.91 36.79
CA LEU A 1079 1.69 -20.07 37.67
C LEU A 1079 2.49 -19.89 38.98
N GLU A 1080 3.68 -19.29 38.90
CA GLU A 1080 4.49 -18.94 40.09
C GLU A 1080 3.80 -17.91 41.00
N LYS A 1081 3.03 -16.96 40.45
CA LYS A 1081 2.26 -15.97 41.23
C LYS A 1081 1.09 -16.60 42.01
N GLU A 1082 0.49 -17.66 41.49
CA GLU A 1082 -0.50 -18.48 42.21
C GLU A 1082 0.16 -19.49 43.17
N GLY A 1083 1.49 -19.44 43.34
CA GLY A 1083 2.28 -20.25 44.27
C GLY A 1083 2.51 -21.70 43.82
N LEU A 1084 2.42 -21.96 42.51
CA LEU A 1084 2.78 -23.26 41.92
C LEU A 1084 4.25 -23.28 41.51
N SER A 1085 4.83 -24.47 41.31
CA SER A 1085 6.24 -24.67 40.95
C SER A 1085 6.39 -25.21 39.52
N PRO A 1086 6.11 -24.41 38.47
CA PRO A 1086 6.04 -24.89 37.09
C PRO A 1086 7.40 -25.28 36.50
N VAL A 1087 7.39 -26.30 35.65
CA VAL A 1087 8.57 -26.87 34.98
C VAL A 1087 8.53 -26.55 33.48
N MET A 1088 9.66 -26.17 32.90
CA MET A 1088 9.79 -25.85 31.47
C MET A 1088 10.41 -27.01 30.70
N ASN A 1089 9.74 -27.48 29.65
CA ASN A 1089 10.19 -28.60 28.82
C ASN A 1089 10.24 -28.19 27.34
N SER A 1090 11.44 -27.88 26.84
CA SER A 1090 11.67 -27.50 25.43
C SER A 1090 11.70 -28.68 24.45
N ARG A 1091 11.37 -29.90 24.90
CA ARG A 1091 11.41 -31.14 24.09
C ARG A 1091 10.13 -32.00 24.15
N ARG A 1092 9.09 -31.59 24.87
CA ARG A 1092 7.77 -32.27 24.84
C ARG A 1092 7.20 -32.12 23.43
N GLY A 1093 6.94 -33.23 22.73
CA GLY A 1093 6.13 -33.21 21.51
C GLY A 1093 4.64 -33.09 21.84
N TRP A 1094 3.85 -32.55 20.91
CA TRP A 1094 2.40 -32.42 21.08
C TRP A 1094 1.73 -33.80 21.07
N ASP A 1095 1.02 -34.15 22.15
CA ASP A 1095 0.16 -35.34 22.18
C ASP A 1095 -1.14 -35.15 21.40
N HIS A 1096 -1.90 -36.24 21.21
CA HIS A 1096 -3.12 -36.20 20.42
C HIS A 1096 -4.20 -35.28 21.00
N GLY A 1097 -4.20 -35.05 22.32
CA GLY A 1097 -5.04 -34.04 22.97
C GLY A 1097 -4.72 -32.61 22.50
N VAL A 1098 -3.54 -32.36 21.96
CA VAL A 1098 -3.20 -31.08 21.31
C VAL A 1098 -3.43 -31.13 19.80
N PHE A 1099 -2.78 -32.04 19.07
CA PHE A 1099 -2.75 -31.91 17.60
C PHE A 1099 -3.99 -32.44 16.88
N ILE A 1100 -4.74 -33.41 17.43
CA ILE A 1100 -5.98 -33.90 16.79
C ILE A 1100 -7.11 -32.85 16.82
N PRO A 1101 -7.46 -32.20 17.96
CA PRO A 1101 -8.46 -31.15 17.93
C PRO A 1101 -7.96 -29.92 17.16
N LEU A 1102 -6.68 -29.54 17.27
CA LEU A 1102 -6.17 -28.38 16.52
C LEU A 1102 -6.11 -28.59 15.00
N LEU A 1103 -5.89 -29.82 14.51
CA LEU A 1103 -6.06 -30.17 13.09
C LEU A 1103 -7.48 -29.94 12.55
N LEU A 1104 -8.49 -29.88 13.43
CA LEU A 1104 -9.89 -29.63 13.08
C LEU A 1104 -10.31 -28.18 13.38
N ILE A 1105 -9.76 -27.57 14.43
CA ILE A 1105 -10.05 -26.20 14.87
C ILE A 1105 -9.33 -25.17 13.98
N HIS A 1106 -8.03 -25.39 13.70
CA HIS A 1106 -7.20 -24.40 12.99
C HIS A 1106 -6.19 -25.03 12.03
N PRO A 1107 -6.63 -25.62 10.89
CA PRO A 1107 -5.75 -26.36 9.98
C PRO A 1107 -4.55 -25.56 9.42
N ALA A 1108 -4.60 -24.23 9.46
CA ALA A 1108 -3.52 -23.35 8.99
C ALA A 1108 -2.23 -23.44 9.83
N ALA A 1109 -2.34 -23.77 11.12
CA ALA A 1109 -1.20 -23.95 12.04
C ALA A 1109 -0.20 -22.78 12.07
N ASP A 1110 -0.67 -21.53 11.99
CA ASP A 1110 0.14 -20.30 12.06
C ASP A 1110 0.15 -19.63 13.45
N ILE A 1111 -0.89 -19.85 14.27
CA ILE A 1111 -0.98 -19.35 15.65
C ILE A 1111 -0.08 -20.18 16.60
N PRO A 1112 0.74 -19.55 17.47
CA PRO A 1112 1.59 -20.26 18.42
C PRO A 1112 0.83 -21.14 19.44
N VAL A 1113 1.31 -22.37 19.64
CA VAL A 1113 0.70 -23.37 20.54
C VAL A 1113 1.62 -23.69 21.71
N ILE A 1114 1.10 -23.55 22.93
CA ILE A 1114 1.80 -23.87 24.17
C ILE A 1114 1.01 -24.96 24.90
N GLN A 1115 1.58 -26.14 25.05
CA GLN A 1115 0.99 -27.23 25.80
C GLN A 1115 1.28 -27.06 27.31
N LEU A 1116 0.27 -27.31 28.14
CA LEU A 1116 0.36 -27.36 29.61
C LEU A 1116 -0.15 -28.73 30.10
N SER A 1117 0.58 -29.35 31.03
CA SER A 1117 0.16 -30.59 31.70
C SER A 1117 -1.00 -30.35 32.67
N VAL A 1118 -1.79 -31.39 32.94
CA VAL A 1118 -2.59 -31.50 34.17
C VAL A 1118 -1.73 -32.05 35.33
N LEU A 1119 -2.29 -32.11 36.54
CA LEU A 1119 -1.59 -32.61 37.74
C LEU A 1119 -2.09 -33.99 38.16
N ALA A 1120 -1.14 -34.87 38.48
CA ALA A 1120 -1.40 -36.23 38.97
C ALA A 1120 -2.04 -36.29 40.37
N SER A 1121 -2.23 -35.14 41.05
CA SER A 1121 -2.93 -35.03 42.32
C SER A 1121 -4.46 -35.15 42.20
N GLU A 1122 -5.04 -34.88 41.02
CA GLU A 1122 -6.48 -34.60 40.81
C GLU A 1122 -7.05 -33.47 41.70
N ASP A 1123 -6.23 -32.67 42.39
CA ASP A 1123 -6.70 -31.67 43.34
C ASP A 1123 -7.42 -30.52 42.60
N PRO A 1124 -8.72 -30.26 42.88
CA PRO A 1124 -9.44 -29.17 42.25
C PRO A 1124 -8.82 -27.81 42.50
N GLU A 1125 -8.29 -27.52 43.69
CA GLU A 1125 -7.74 -26.20 44.02
C GLU A 1125 -6.41 -25.95 43.30
N GLU A 1126 -5.57 -26.97 43.10
CA GLU A 1126 -4.36 -26.82 42.28
C GLU A 1126 -4.71 -26.52 40.82
N HIS A 1127 -5.71 -27.20 40.26
CA HIS A 1127 -6.20 -26.91 38.91
C HIS A 1127 -6.91 -25.55 38.82
N PHE A 1128 -7.60 -25.09 39.86
CA PHE A 1128 -8.15 -23.73 39.90
C PHE A 1128 -7.06 -22.67 40.02
N ARG A 1129 -5.95 -22.93 40.73
CA ARG A 1129 -4.76 -22.06 40.72
C ARG A 1129 -4.14 -21.96 39.33
N MET A 1130 -4.04 -23.08 38.60
CA MET A 1130 -3.63 -23.06 37.19
C MET A 1130 -4.58 -22.24 36.32
N GLY A 1131 -5.89 -22.34 36.57
CA GLY A 1131 -6.90 -21.52 35.92
C GLY A 1131 -6.75 -20.03 36.22
N ARG A 1132 -6.60 -19.64 37.49
CA ARG A 1132 -6.42 -18.24 37.91
C ARG A 1132 -5.17 -17.61 37.26
N ALA A 1133 -4.06 -18.35 37.20
CA ALA A 1133 -2.87 -17.95 36.44
C ALA A 1133 -3.17 -17.71 34.95
N LEU A 1134 -3.85 -18.65 34.29
CA LEU A 1134 -4.25 -18.52 32.88
C LEU A 1134 -5.24 -17.40 32.62
N SER A 1135 -6.06 -17.01 33.60
CA SER A 1135 -6.99 -15.87 33.48
C SER A 1135 -6.26 -14.56 33.15
N ALA A 1136 -5.05 -14.36 33.68
CA ALA A 1136 -4.25 -13.16 33.38
C ALA A 1136 -3.67 -13.19 31.96
N LEU A 1137 -3.40 -14.38 31.41
CA LEU A 1137 -2.97 -14.54 30.02
C LEU A 1137 -4.14 -14.28 29.05
N ARG A 1138 -5.39 -14.62 29.42
CA ARG A 1138 -6.58 -14.28 28.62
C ARG A 1138 -6.76 -12.77 28.43
N ASP A 1139 -6.43 -11.95 29.44
CA ASP A 1139 -6.39 -10.47 29.34
C ASP A 1139 -5.26 -9.93 28.44
N THR A 1140 -4.47 -10.83 27.83
CA THR A 1140 -3.45 -10.53 26.83
C THR A 1140 -3.69 -11.25 25.50
N ASN A 1141 -4.96 -11.56 25.19
CA ASN A 1141 -5.42 -12.29 24.00
C ASN A 1141 -4.71 -13.65 23.79
N VAL A 1142 -4.47 -14.40 24.87
CA VAL A 1142 -4.01 -15.80 24.81
C VAL A 1142 -5.18 -16.71 25.15
N ALA A 1143 -5.61 -17.54 24.19
CA ALA A 1143 -6.74 -18.44 24.37
C ALA A 1143 -6.38 -19.63 25.27
N VAL A 1144 -7.38 -20.15 25.99
CA VAL A 1144 -7.24 -21.32 26.86
C VAL A 1144 -8.13 -22.44 26.35
N VAL A 1145 -7.52 -23.49 25.81
CA VAL A 1145 -8.22 -24.68 25.32
C VAL A 1145 -7.93 -25.84 26.27
N GLY A 1146 -8.88 -26.13 27.16
CA GLY A 1146 -8.89 -27.40 27.88
C GLY A 1146 -9.22 -28.53 26.91
N SER A 1147 -8.37 -29.54 26.83
CA SER A 1147 -8.55 -30.69 25.96
C SER A 1147 -8.69 -31.96 26.79
N GLY A 1148 -9.92 -32.44 26.90
CA GLY A 1148 -10.28 -33.58 27.74
C GLY A 1148 -11.58 -34.22 27.28
N PHE A 1149 -12.39 -34.71 28.22
CA PHE A 1149 -13.68 -35.36 27.94
C PHE A 1149 -14.63 -35.25 29.14
N ALA A 1150 -15.00 -34.02 29.51
CA ALA A 1150 -15.60 -33.68 30.80
C ALA A 1150 -16.86 -34.49 31.19
N SER A 1151 -17.69 -34.91 30.22
CA SER A 1151 -18.89 -35.71 30.50
C SER A 1151 -18.60 -37.18 30.86
N LEU A 1152 -17.52 -37.79 30.35
CA LEU A 1152 -17.24 -39.23 30.52
C LEU A 1152 -15.82 -39.61 30.04
N HIS A 1153 -14.93 -40.09 30.93
CA HIS A 1153 -13.68 -40.76 30.52
C HIS A 1153 -13.45 -42.16 31.12
N ASN A 1154 -14.45 -42.75 31.76
CA ASN A 1154 -14.37 -44.13 32.23
C ASN A 1154 -14.26 -45.11 31.04
N MET A 1155 -13.05 -45.58 30.74
CA MET A 1155 -12.76 -46.53 29.65
C MET A 1155 -13.60 -47.81 29.68
N GLY A 1156 -14.07 -48.25 30.85
CA GLY A 1156 -15.02 -49.35 30.98
C GLY A 1156 -16.41 -49.01 30.41
N LYS A 1157 -16.93 -47.83 30.76
CA LYS A 1157 -18.20 -47.30 30.23
C LYS A 1157 -18.10 -46.96 28.75
N LEU A 1158 -17.00 -46.35 28.30
CA LEU A 1158 -16.73 -46.06 26.90
C LEU A 1158 -16.72 -47.35 26.05
N ARG A 1159 -16.05 -48.41 26.52
CA ARG A 1159 -16.14 -49.73 25.89
C ARG A 1159 -17.57 -50.29 25.91
N SER A 1160 -18.35 -50.06 26.96
CA SER A 1160 -19.78 -50.45 27.01
C SER A 1160 -20.69 -49.60 26.11
N LEU A 1161 -20.32 -48.38 25.72
CA LEU A 1161 -21.01 -47.63 24.65
C LEU A 1161 -20.65 -48.19 23.26
N MET A 1162 -19.38 -48.50 23.03
CA MET A 1162 -18.89 -49.03 21.75
C MET A 1162 -19.27 -50.49 21.46
N MET A 1163 -19.46 -51.31 22.51
CA MET A 1163 -19.64 -52.78 22.40
C MET A 1163 -20.86 -53.32 23.15
N GLY A 1164 -21.64 -52.48 23.82
CA GLY A 1164 -22.80 -52.89 24.61
C GLY A 1164 -24.08 -53.03 23.79
N ASP A 1165 -25.10 -53.62 24.40
CA ASP A 1165 -26.46 -53.61 23.86
C ASP A 1165 -27.12 -52.22 24.01
N PRO A 1166 -28.18 -51.90 23.24
CA PRO A 1166 -28.86 -50.60 23.31
C PRO A 1166 -29.45 -50.23 24.69
N SER A 1167 -29.77 -51.19 25.56
CA SER A 1167 -30.23 -50.90 26.92
C SER A 1167 -29.07 -50.53 27.85
N THR A 1168 -27.90 -51.17 27.67
CA THR A 1168 -26.65 -50.76 28.33
C THR A 1168 -26.23 -49.36 27.90
N ALA A 1169 -26.26 -49.06 26.60
CA ALA A 1169 -25.95 -47.72 26.09
C ALA A 1169 -26.91 -46.66 26.65
N LYS A 1170 -28.23 -46.90 26.56
CA LYS A 1170 -29.26 -46.00 27.12
C LYS A 1170 -29.08 -45.74 28.62
N ARG A 1171 -28.75 -46.77 29.41
CA ARG A 1171 -28.47 -46.62 30.84
C ARG A 1171 -27.25 -45.75 31.10
N ILE A 1172 -26.18 -45.88 30.31
CA ILE A 1172 -24.99 -45.03 30.44
C ILE A 1172 -25.34 -43.58 30.06
N GLY A 1173 -26.11 -43.35 28.98
CA GLY A 1173 -26.64 -42.03 28.63
C GLY A 1173 -27.45 -41.37 29.75
N THR A 1174 -28.31 -42.11 30.46
CA THR A 1174 -29.01 -41.59 31.66
C THR A 1174 -28.02 -41.13 32.75
N GLN A 1175 -27.00 -41.94 33.06
CA GLN A 1175 -26.00 -41.57 34.08
C GLN A 1175 -25.16 -40.36 33.65
N VAL A 1176 -24.77 -40.28 32.37
CA VAL A 1176 -24.08 -39.12 31.77
C VAL A 1176 -24.95 -37.87 31.89
N ASN A 1177 -26.26 -37.96 31.66
CA ASN A 1177 -27.16 -36.82 31.69
C ASN A 1177 -27.47 -36.33 33.12
N GLU A 1178 -27.49 -37.24 34.11
CA GLU A 1178 -27.57 -36.88 35.53
C GLU A 1178 -26.30 -36.19 36.02
N TRP A 1179 -25.11 -36.71 35.66
CA TRP A 1179 -23.82 -36.06 35.91
C TRP A 1179 -23.71 -34.68 35.23
N ASN A 1180 -24.00 -34.61 33.92
CA ASN A 1180 -23.98 -33.37 33.14
C ASN A 1180 -24.90 -32.30 33.75
N LYS A 1181 -26.07 -32.67 34.27
CA LYS A 1181 -27.00 -31.71 34.89
C LYS A 1181 -26.41 -31.01 36.12
N GLU A 1182 -25.74 -31.76 37.00
CA GLU A 1182 -25.04 -31.18 38.15
C GLU A 1182 -23.80 -30.38 37.71
N LEU A 1183 -23.04 -30.91 36.74
CA LEU A 1183 -21.85 -30.27 36.20
C LEU A 1183 -22.16 -28.92 35.52
N THR A 1184 -23.18 -28.87 34.68
CA THR A 1184 -23.74 -27.64 34.08
C THR A 1184 -24.21 -26.67 35.15
N GLY A 1185 -24.95 -27.15 36.16
CA GLY A 1185 -25.42 -26.33 37.27
C GLY A 1185 -24.31 -25.67 38.10
N ALA A 1186 -23.11 -26.27 38.13
CA ALA A 1186 -21.93 -25.71 38.76
C ALA A 1186 -21.08 -24.85 37.80
N ALA A 1187 -20.86 -25.31 36.56
CA ALA A 1187 -19.96 -24.67 35.60
C ALA A 1187 -20.51 -23.37 34.98
N LEU A 1188 -21.83 -23.22 34.87
CA LEU A 1188 -22.45 -22.02 34.30
C LEU A 1188 -22.69 -20.89 35.34
N LEU A 1189 -22.39 -21.12 36.62
CA LEU A 1189 -22.42 -20.07 37.64
C LEU A 1189 -21.52 -18.90 37.23
N GLU A 1190 -22.04 -17.67 37.28
CA GLU A 1190 -21.37 -16.46 36.80
C GLU A 1190 -20.10 -16.14 37.60
N LYS A 1191 -20.23 -16.01 38.92
CA LYS A 1191 -19.13 -15.69 39.82
C LYS A 1191 -18.11 -16.82 39.89
N ARG A 1192 -16.82 -16.48 39.76
CA ARG A 1192 -15.71 -17.44 39.90
C ARG A 1192 -15.77 -18.16 41.24
N GLU A 1193 -15.98 -17.44 42.34
CA GLU A 1193 -15.94 -18.04 43.69
C GLU A 1193 -17.03 -19.11 43.88
N ASP A 1194 -18.26 -18.83 43.44
CA ASP A 1194 -19.38 -19.78 43.54
C ASP A 1194 -19.18 -20.98 42.60
N ARG A 1195 -18.69 -20.74 41.36
CA ARG A 1195 -18.33 -21.78 40.39
C ARG A 1195 -17.22 -22.69 40.92
N VAL A 1196 -16.13 -22.13 41.45
CA VAL A 1196 -15.02 -22.86 42.09
C VAL A 1196 -15.54 -23.67 43.27
N LYS A 1197 -16.31 -23.05 44.18
CA LYS A 1197 -16.86 -23.72 45.37
C LYS A 1197 -17.79 -24.88 45.03
N ALA A 1198 -18.60 -24.77 43.98
CA ALA A 1198 -19.44 -25.85 43.48
C ALA A 1198 -18.60 -26.97 42.85
N LEU A 1199 -17.70 -26.63 41.91
CA LEU A 1199 -16.89 -27.60 41.18
C LEU A 1199 -15.80 -28.27 42.04
N SER A 1200 -15.24 -27.63 43.08
CA SER A 1200 -14.35 -28.28 44.06
C SER A 1200 -15.04 -29.41 44.85
N ASN A 1201 -16.37 -29.51 44.77
CA ASN A 1201 -17.16 -30.59 45.33
C ASN A 1201 -17.58 -31.65 44.29
N TRP A 1202 -17.05 -31.64 43.06
CA TRP A 1202 -17.50 -32.50 41.95
C TRP A 1202 -17.56 -34.00 42.25
N ARG A 1203 -16.64 -34.52 43.10
CA ARG A 1203 -16.65 -35.91 43.59
C ARG A 1203 -17.89 -36.28 44.43
N LYS A 1204 -18.76 -35.32 44.73
CA LYS A 1204 -20.07 -35.50 45.39
C LYS A 1204 -21.25 -35.49 44.41
N PHE A 1205 -21.05 -35.10 43.15
CA PHE A 1205 -22.12 -35.15 42.14
C PHE A 1205 -22.48 -36.60 41.81
N SER A 1206 -23.72 -36.80 41.34
CA SER A 1206 -24.21 -38.12 40.89
C SER A 1206 -23.30 -38.71 39.82
N HIS A 1207 -22.98 -40.00 39.96
CA HIS A 1207 -22.15 -40.78 39.01
C HIS A 1207 -20.71 -40.29 38.83
N SER A 1208 -20.17 -39.46 39.72
CA SER A 1208 -18.83 -38.85 39.55
C SER A 1208 -17.67 -39.86 39.39
N TYR A 1209 -17.72 -41.01 40.08
CA TYR A 1209 -16.73 -42.09 39.93
C TYR A 1209 -17.02 -43.01 38.72
N GLU A 1210 -18.29 -43.10 38.33
CA GLU A 1210 -18.74 -43.82 37.14
C GLU A 1210 -18.34 -43.08 35.85
N MET A 1211 -18.33 -41.75 35.84
CA MET A 1211 -17.89 -40.95 34.70
C MET A 1211 -16.37 -40.79 34.64
N HIS A 1212 -15.72 -40.57 35.78
CA HIS A 1212 -14.27 -40.39 35.90
C HIS A 1212 -13.76 -41.21 37.09
N PRO A 1213 -13.04 -42.34 36.88
CA PRO A 1213 -12.55 -43.17 37.96
C PRO A 1213 -11.70 -42.43 39.01
N ARG A 1214 -11.48 -43.05 40.17
CA ARG A 1214 -10.53 -42.55 41.18
C ARG A 1214 -9.10 -42.79 40.67
N TYR A 1215 -8.28 -41.74 40.60
CA TYR A 1215 -6.97 -41.78 39.93
C TYR A 1215 -7.10 -42.10 38.43
N GLY A 1216 -8.07 -41.44 37.79
CA GLY A 1216 -8.50 -41.61 36.40
C GLY A 1216 -9.43 -40.49 35.93
N ALA A 1217 -9.20 -39.27 36.43
CA ALA A 1217 -9.96 -38.06 36.10
C ALA A 1217 -9.13 -36.99 35.40
N GLU A 1218 -7.97 -37.35 34.83
CA GLU A 1218 -7.11 -36.47 34.03
C GLU A 1218 -7.86 -35.82 32.85
N HIS A 1219 -8.87 -36.48 32.28
CA HIS A 1219 -9.76 -35.91 31.26
C HIS A 1219 -10.86 -34.97 31.77
N PHE A 1220 -11.06 -34.88 33.09
CA PHE A 1220 -11.92 -33.89 33.73
C PHE A 1220 -11.15 -32.63 34.14
N MET A 1221 -9.88 -32.77 34.54
CA MET A 1221 -9.05 -31.66 35.03
C MET A 1221 -8.98 -30.42 34.11
N PRO A 1222 -8.92 -30.52 32.77
CA PRO A 1222 -8.92 -29.36 31.89
C PRO A 1222 -10.16 -28.46 32.03
N LEU A 1223 -11.31 -29.00 32.45
CA LEU A 1223 -12.51 -28.20 32.71
C LEU A 1223 -12.33 -27.32 33.95
N LEU A 1224 -11.70 -27.84 35.01
CA LEU A 1224 -11.43 -27.07 36.23
C LEU A 1224 -10.47 -25.91 35.94
N VAL A 1225 -9.43 -26.16 35.13
CA VAL A 1225 -8.51 -25.13 34.67
C VAL A 1225 -9.24 -24.06 33.83
N CYS A 1226 -10.12 -24.44 32.91
CA CYS A 1226 -10.91 -23.47 32.13
C CYS A 1226 -11.91 -22.67 32.97
N ALA A 1227 -12.63 -23.33 33.88
CA ALA A 1227 -13.61 -22.69 34.78
C ALA A 1227 -12.94 -21.75 35.80
N GLY A 1228 -11.67 -22.03 36.16
CA GLY A 1228 -10.80 -21.12 36.91
C GLY A 1228 -10.26 -19.97 36.05
N ALA A 1229 -9.93 -20.22 34.78
CA ALA A 1229 -9.49 -19.19 33.83
C ALA A 1229 -10.60 -18.20 33.43
N ALA A 1230 -11.86 -18.55 33.68
CA ALA A 1230 -12.98 -17.61 33.66
C ALA A 1230 -13.01 -16.75 34.93
N ASN A 1231 -13.11 -15.42 34.75
CA ASN A 1231 -13.41 -14.42 35.80
C ASN A 1231 -14.90 -14.55 36.19
N ASP A 1232 -15.56 -13.47 36.61
CA ASP A 1232 -17.02 -13.43 36.78
C ASP A 1232 -17.73 -13.35 35.41
N GLU A 1233 -17.43 -14.34 34.57
CA GLU A 1233 -17.96 -14.54 33.22
C GLU A 1233 -19.09 -15.58 33.28
N VAL A 1234 -20.27 -15.24 32.76
CA VAL A 1234 -21.36 -16.21 32.56
C VAL A 1234 -20.92 -17.28 31.57
N GLY A 1235 -20.82 -18.52 32.06
CA GLY A 1235 -20.47 -19.68 31.23
C GLY A 1235 -21.55 -20.00 30.19
N ARG A 1236 -21.15 -20.69 29.12
CA ARG A 1236 -22.03 -21.25 28.10
C ARG A 1236 -21.64 -22.69 27.80
N GLU A 1237 -22.56 -23.44 27.22
CA GLU A 1237 -22.32 -24.81 26.80
C GLU A 1237 -22.82 -25.05 25.37
N TYR A 1238 -22.31 -26.12 24.76
CA TYR A 1238 -23.01 -26.81 23.68
C TYR A 1238 -22.85 -28.33 23.87
N ASN A 1239 -23.61 -29.09 23.07
CA ASN A 1239 -23.76 -30.53 23.20
C ASN A 1239 -23.36 -31.22 21.89
N ASP A 1240 -22.59 -32.30 21.99
CA ASP A 1240 -22.29 -33.22 20.90
C ASP A 1240 -22.80 -34.62 21.23
N ASP A 1241 -23.41 -35.32 20.27
CA ASP A 1241 -23.65 -36.75 20.43
C ASP A 1241 -22.34 -37.53 20.31
N PHE A 1242 -22.14 -38.48 21.22
CA PHE A 1242 -21.10 -39.49 21.16
C PHE A 1242 -21.69 -40.85 21.50
N LEU A 1243 -22.01 -41.65 20.47
CA LEU A 1243 -22.54 -43.01 20.60
C LEU A 1243 -23.85 -43.09 21.43
N GLY A 1244 -24.71 -42.07 21.33
CA GLY A 1244 -25.96 -41.99 22.10
C GLY A 1244 -25.80 -41.45 23.53
N ALA A 1245 -24.67 -40.82 23.84
CA ALA A 1245 -24.44 -40.09 25.09
C ALA A 1245 -24.17 -38.59 24.79
N ASP A 1246 -24.80 -37.71 25.56
CA ASP A 1246 -24.65 -36.26 25.43
C ASP A 1246 -23.31 -35.79 26.02
N ILE A 1247 -22.41 -35.27 25.18
CA ILE A 1247 -21.11 -34.76 25.61
C ILE A 1247 -21.13 -33.23 25.63
N LYS A 1248 -20.85 -32.65 26.80
CA LYS A 1248 -20.88 -31.21 27.04
C LYS A 1248 -19.51 -30.59 26.84
N THR A 1249 -19.46 -29.57 25.98
CA THR A 1249 -18.34 -28.61 25.92
C THR A 1249 -18.77 -27.33 26.62
N TYR A 1250 -17.95 -26.84 27.56
CA TYR A 1250 -18.18 -25.60 28.31
C TYR A 1250 -17.21 -24.51 27.88
N TYR A 1251 -17.68 -23.26 27.75
CA TYR A 1251 -16.87 -22.13 27.31
C TYR A 1251 -17.27 -20.79 27.95
N TRP A 1252 -16.30 -19.86 27.99
CA TRP A 1252 -16.42 -18.52 28.53
C TRP A 1252 -15.79 -17.52 27.55
N GLY A 1253 -16.53 -16.46 27.22
CA GLY A 1253 -16.18 -15.46 26.21
C GLY A 1253 -17.38 -14.59 25.82
N ASP A 1254 -17.27 -13.82 24.75
CA ASP A 1254 -18.32 -12.92 24.23
C ASP A 1254 -19.21 -13.58 23.15
N VAL A 1255 -18.62 -14.39 22.26
CA VAL A 1255 -19.32 -15.11 21.19
C VAL A 1255 -20.39 -16.09 21.70
N ARG A 1256 -21.47 -16.29 20.93
CA ARG A 1256 -22.45 -17.38 21.09
C ARG A 1256 -22.47 -18.24 19.83
N VAL A 1257 -22.68 -19.56 19.97
CA VAL A 1257 -22.70 -20.55 18.87
C VAL A 1257 -23.85 -21.54 19.01
#